data_AF-A0A948UQM7-F1
#
_entry.id   AF-A0A948UQM7-F1
#
_cell.length_a   1.000
_cell.length_b   1.000
_cell.length_c   1.000
_cell.angle_alpha   90.00
_cell.angle_beta   90.00
_cell.angle_gamma   90.00
#
_symmetry.space_group_name_H-M   'P 1'
#
loop_
_entity.id
_entity.type
_entity.pdbx_description
1 polymer ?
#
loop_
_entity_poly.entity_id
_entity_poly.type
_entity_poly.pdbx_seq_one_letter_code
_entity_poly.pdbx_strand_id
1 'polypeptide(L)'
;MKIMRNLLLDLVIILAAFSFLASHFSKNALADWSVWETPVVYYDFEGGTGDANIKDRAGNNNLTLTATSGSPTGLELIGKYGKRAGFNGSTDYGKADDSSTFSQTGSFSVEAWVKFDTISSTDTTIQTVLAKWDETTDIRSYRVMIQTNSTGRAYPKFQISTDGTAANIKTATGKTQIIAGQWYLLQGYYNATSPGAVYIYVNGVRDGSTSSVGTSISDTSSSFYSGATKIGASTYASFLDGSLDEVRLLSGARDEGSLAYSMERGKPVVKIGFDDGSGVQAMNRLQNFSRAALVNFPTNNSQWVQGNNNYALQFDGSDDYVDLGNHEKFQLGGAITISTWIYVSSLGNYTLVSQPHTNGYTFQLTSGGELTFGALGGTTVTSSGAGISVSQWTNTAVSYNGSNASFYVNGRLVSSPALSLWTVSDGAVFVGKAGSTPNYFAGKMDDLLIYPYDRTLFEVYVDLLGGAVKFGKIQSLEPANAQVACPSGFIHVPGDPLYGTSDFCVMKYEAKCDADGNGVGDTTGTDTGYNTWNNAADPCSGGSRQIVSSAAGWPLARIAQDDGTANDSKSYCDSRGWHLITNNEWMTIARNTERLGSNWCALNGTGCGNSPGSQYLAAGHNDNGPAFGLQASTDDSQVCYGTVTKDTNTACGSGATQRRTHFLANGEVIWDLAGNLWEWTDNTVLRKDEPECQGAGCVVNWQWSDFASGSLTSYLLNNGQGSSMGYDVIRPSNSAWNANQRVGRIYHYSDPSDTNTTVYAFLRGAVWSYGSSAGVFTLYLNGTPSNSGNSGIGFRCAVAP
;
A
#
# COMPACT_ATOMS: atom_id res chain seq x y z
N MET A 1 67.36 -13.51 -7.64
CA MET A 1 67.06 -12.28 -6.84
C MET A 1 66.01 -11.36 -7.47
N LYS A 2 66.03 -11.07 -8.78
CA LYS A 2 64.99 -10.25 -9.44
C LYS A 2 63.58 -10.89 -9.46
N ILE A 3 63.48 -12.21 -9.55
CA ILE A 3 62.19 -12.94 -9.61
C ILE A 3 61.46 -12.93 -8.25
N MET A 4 62.18 -13.10 -7.13
CA MET A 4 61.58 -13.00 -5.79
C MET A 4 61.10 -11.59 -5.45
N ARG A 5 61.73 -10.55 -6.03
CA ARG A 5 61.37 -9.15 -5.76
C ARG A 5 60.08 -8.74 -6.47
N ASN A 6 59.77 -9.34 -7.63
CA ASN A 6 58.49 -9.13 -8.31
C ASN A 6 57.36 -9.93 -7.65
N LEU A 7 57.62 -11.16 -7.21
CA LEU A 7 56.65 -11.96 -6.44
C LEU A 7 56.25 -11.31 -5.10
N LEU A 8 57.17 -10.62 -4.43
CA LEU A 8 56.85 -9.83 -3.22
C LEU A 8 56.07 -8.55 -3.54
N LEU A 9 56.30 -7.92 -4.69
CA LEU A 9 55.58 -6.70 -5.09
C LEU A 9 54.13 -7.04 -5.51
N ASP A 10 53.94 -8.13 -6.25
CA ASP A 10 52.62 -8.62 -6.66
C ASP A 10 51.81 -9.12 -5.45
N LEU A 11 52.46 -9.74 -4.46
CA LEU A 11 51.80 -10.18 -3.23
C LEU A 11 51.40 -9.00 -2.32
N VAL A 12 52.18 -7.92 -2.28
CA VAL A 12 51.81 -6.69 -1.56
C VAL A 12 50.68 -5.93 -2.27
N ILE A 13 50.64 -5.93 -3.61
CA ILE A 13 49.55 -5.33 -4.39
C ILE A 13 48.25 -6.14 -4.24
N ILE A 14 48.33 -7.47 -4.17
CA ILE A 14 47.16 -8.34 -3.92
C ILE A 14 46.66 -8.19 -2.47
N LEU A 15 47.54 -8.06 -1.47
CA LEU A 15 47.13 -7.78 -0.08
C LEU A 15 46.55 -6.36 0.10
N ALA A 16 47.06 -5.37 -0.62
CA ALA A 16 46.50 -4.01 -0.65
C ALA A 16 45.13 -3.98 -1.36
N ALA A 17 44.96 -4.74 -2.44
CA ALA A 17 43.67 -4.90 -3.11
C ALA A 17 42.65 -5.66 -2.24
N PHE A 18 43.07 -6.70 -1.51
CA PHE A 18 42.19 -7.41 -0.57
C PHE A 18 41.79 -6.56 0.65
N SER A 19 42.67 -5.68 1.13
CA SER A 19 42.33 -4.74 2.21
C SER A 19 41.50 -3.53 1.73
N PHE A 20 41.58 -3.17 0.45
CA PHE A 20 40.71 -2.17 -0.18
C PHE A 20 39.34 -2.74 -0.60
N LEU A 21 39.26 -4.03 -0.94
CA LEU A 21 38.01 -4.76 -1.19
C LEU A 21 37.30 -5.15 0.11
N ALA A 22 38.03 -5.55 1.16
CA ALA A 22 37.45 -5.85 2.48
C ALA A 22 36.93 -4.60 3.23
N SER A 23 37.31 -3.38 2.81
CA SER A 23 36.75 -2.12 3.32
C SER A 23 35.55 -1.61 2.50
N HIS A 24 35.25 -2.20 1.34
CA HIS A 24 34.12 -1.82 0.47
C HIS A 24 33.01 -2.87 0.36
N PHE A 25 33.25 -4.10 0.82
CA PHE A 25 32.16 -4.95 1.27
C PHE A 25 31.85 -4.54 2.70
N SER A 26 30.74 -3.82 2.90
CA SER A 26 30.15 -3.78 4.23
C SER A 26 30.09 -5.22 4.70
N LYS A 27 30.74 -5.52 5.83
CA LYS A 27 30.32 -6.67 6.63
C LYS A 27 28.80 -6.59 6.61
N ASN A 28 28.11 -7.62 6.09
CA ASN A 28 26.74 -7.82 6.49
C ASN A 28 26.84 -7.83 8.00
N ALA A 29 26.45 -6.72 8.62
CA ALA A 29 26.33 -6.64 10.06
C ALA A 29 25.23 -7.66 10.34
N LEU A 30 25.62 -8.89 10.64
CA LEU A 30 24.81 -9.76 11.46
C LEU A 30 24.50 -8.87 12.66
N ALA A 31 23.25 -8.45 12.75
CA ALA A 31 22.86 -7.38 13.65
C ALA A 31 23.39 -7.71 15.05
N ASP A 32 24.29 -6.87 15.55
CA ASP A 32 24.67 -6.89 16.95
C ASP A 32 23.48 -6.30 17.69
N TRP A 33 22.72 -7.16 18.37
CA TRP A 33 21.44 -6.84 18.99
C TRP A 33 21.55 -6.18 20.37
N SER A 34 22.74 -5.67 20.72
CA SER A 34 22.89 -4.78 21.87
C SER A 34 22.18 -3.45 21.58
N VAL A 35 21.53 -2.90 22.60
CA VAL A 35 20.56 -1.78 22.51
C VAL A 35 21.19 -0.57 21.83
N TRP A 36 20.80 -0.28 20.57
CA TRP A 36 21.43 0.82 19.84
C TRP A 36 21.09 2.20 20.41
N GLU A 37 19.90 2.44 21.00
CA GLU A 37 19.61 3.74 21.66
C GLU A 37 18.53 3.65 22.75
N THR A 38 18.86 4.12 23.96
CA THR A 38 17.92 4.32 25.07
C THR A 38 17.23 5.69 24.95
N PRO A 39 15.89 5.74 24.88
CA PRO A 39 15.17 7.02 24.90
C PRO A 39 15.39 7.73 26.24
N VAL A 40 15.29 9.06 26.24
CA VAL A 40 15.31 9.90 27.46
C VAL A 40 13.92 10.13 28.05
N VAL A 41 12.88 9.89 27.25
CA VAL A 41 11.47 9.79 27.68
C VAL A 41 10.84 8.64 26.91
N TYR A 42 10.13 7.76 27.61
CA TYR A 42 9.41 6.67 26.96
C TYR A 42 8.10 6.35 27.69
N TYR A 43 6.99 6.60 27.01
CA TYR A 43 5.66 6.18 27.44
C TYR A 43 5.20 5.02 26.56
N ASP A 44 5.16 3.83 27.16
CA ASP A 44 4.70 2.59 26.54
C ASP A 44 3.21 2.32 26.74
N PHE A 45 2.54 3.11 27.61
CA PHE A 45 1.12 2.99 27.90
C PHE A 45 0.67 1.64 28.47
N GLU A 46 1.59 0.83 29.00
CA GLU A 46 1.30 -0.52 29.52
C GLU A 46 0.73 -0.53 30.97
N GLY A 47 0.07 0.55 31.38
CA GLY A 47 -0.59 0.69 32.69
C GLY A 47 -1.92 -0.07 32.80
N GLY A 48 -2.66 0.11 33.90
CA GLY A 48 -4.02 -0.43 34.03
C GLY A 48 -5.00 0.26 33.07
N THR A 49 -5.97 -0.48 32.54
CA THR A 49 -7.03 0.11 31.70
C THR A 49 -7.79 1.18 32.50
N GLY A 50 -8.03 2.35 31.89
CA GLY A 50 -8.64 3.51 32.54
C GLY A 50 -7.68 4.33 33.41
N ASP A 51 -6.41 3.93 33.55
CA ASP A 51 -5.43 4.76 34.25
C ASP A 51 -5.18 6.06 33.48
N ALA A 52 -4.98 7.14 34.23
CA ALA A 52 -4.61 8.45 33.68
C ALA A 52 -3.18 8.86 34.03
N ASN A 53 -2.43 8.05 34.81
CA ASN A 53 -1.05 8.34 35.16
C ASN A 53 -0.11 7.32 34.50
N ILE A 54 0.69 7.79 33.55
CA ILE A 54 1.55 6.97 32.72
C ILE A 54 2.98 7.16 33.16
N LYS A 55 3.61 6.04 33.49
CA LYS A 55 4.99 6.03 33.96
C LYS A 55 5.94 6.27 32.78
N ASP A 56 6.92 7.14 32.97
CA ASP A 56 8.09 7.23 32.09
C ASP A 56 9.00 6.02 32.33
N ARG A 57 9.19 5.19 31.31
CA ARG A 57 10.07 4.01 31.37
C ARG A 57 11.55 4.36 31.35
N ALA A 58 11.89 5.55 30.86
CA ALA A 58 13.26 6.04 30.78
C ALA A 58 13.69 6.87 32.00
N GLY A 59 12.75 7.33 32.82
CA GLY A 59 13.02 8.31 33.87
C GLY A 59 11.85 8.53 34.83
N ASN A 60 11.75 9.76 35.36
CA ASN A 60 10.76 10.14 36.37
C ASN A 60 9.76 11.20 35.87
N ASN A 61 9.71 11.47 34.56
CA ASN A 61 8.82 12.49 33.99
C ASN A 61 7.49 11.86 33.59
N ASN A 62 6.70 11.43 34.57
CA ASN A 62 5.42 10.77 34.28
C ASN A 62 4.47 11.70 33.52
N LEU A 63 3.69 11.12 32.61
CA LEU A 63 2.66 11.80 31.84
C LEU A 63 1.30 11.59 32.51
N THR A 64 0.51 12.66 32.66
CA THR A 64 -0.87 12.57 33.16
C THR A 64 -1.87 12.90 32.05
N LEU A 65 -2.78 11.98 31.74
CA LEU A 65 -3.93 12.24 30.87
C LEU A 65 -4.94 13.12 31.61
N THR A 66 -5.40 14.15 30.92
CA THR A 66 -6.22 15.24 31.43
C THR A 66 -7.31 15.57 30.40
N ALA A 67 -8.41 16.17 30.85
CA ALA A 67 -9.43 16.73 29.97
C ALA A 67 -9.69 18.20 30.35
N THR A 68 -9.95 19.07 29.37
CA THR A 68 -10.38 20.45 29.65
C THR A 68 -11.80 20.51 30.24
N SER A 69 -12.61 19.50 29.96
CA SER A 69 -13.93 19.27 30.55
C SER A 69 -14.29 17.79 30.47
N GLY A 70 -14.98 17.25 31.47
CA GLY A 70 -15.30 15.83 31.53
C GLY A 70 -14.17 14.98 32.13
N SER A 71 -14.22 13.68 31.89
CA SER A 71 -13.19 12.72 32.32
C SER A 71 -12.32 12.33 31.12
N PRO A 72 -10.98 12.27 31.25
CA PRO A 72 -10.14 11.79 30.16
C PRO A 72 -10.44 10.32 29.85
N THR A 73 -10.31 9.92 28.58
CA THR A 73 -10.52 8.53 28.15
C THR A 73 -9.62 7.52 28.87
N GLY A 74 -8.38 7.90 29.19
CA GLY A 74 -7.43 7.01 29.87
C GLY A 74 -6.77 5.99 28.93
N LEU A 75 -6.26 4.90 29.51
CA LEU A 75 -5.66 3.78 28.78
C LEU A 75 -6.70 2.75 28.30
N GLU A 76 -6.52 2.23 27.09
CA GLU A 76 -7.40 1.26 26.43
C GLU A 76 -6.69 -0.05 26.06
N LEU A 77 -7.46 -1.14 25.92
CA LEU A 77 -6.97 -2.52 25.80
C LEU A 77 -6.31 -2.90 24.46
N ILE A 78 -6.35 -2.03 23.44
CA ILE A 78 -5.84 -2.36 22.10
C ILE A 78 -5.07 -1.15 21.57
N GLY A 79 -3.76 -1.12 21.82
CA GLY A 79 -2.81 -0.17 21.26
C GLY A 79 -2.10 -0.69 20.02
N LYS A 80 -1.07 0.02 19.58
CA LYS A 80 -0.19 -0.48 18.52
C LYS A 80 0.60 -1.68 19.03
N TYR A 81 1.14 -1.57 20.24
CA TYR A 81 1.74 -2.66 21.00
C TYR A 81 1.12 -2.63 22.41
N GLY A 82 0.38 -3.68 22.78
CA GLY A 82 -0.25 -3.69 24.10
C GLY A 82 -1.40 -2.69 24.17
N LYS A 83 -1.28 -1.65 25.01
CA LYS A 83 -2.33 -0.67 25.30
C LYS A 83 -2.01 0.69 24.69
N ARG A 84 -3.05 1.53 24.51
CA ARG A 84 -2.91 2.91 24.00
C ARG A 84 -3.51 3.92 24.97
N ALA A 85 -3.09 5.17 24.86
CA ALA A 85 -3.85 6.31 25.37
C ALA A 85 -4.88 6.77 24.33
N GLY A 86 -6.15 6.88 24.73
CA GLY A 86 -7.23 7.42 23.90
C GLY A 86 -7.40 8.94 24.05
N PHE A 87 -7.77 9.61 22.95
CA PHE A 87 -8.02 11.05 22.88
C PHE A 87 -9.27 11.31 22.04
N ASN A 88 -10.19 12.13 22.54
CA ASN A 88 -11.55 12.27 22.01
C ASN A 88 -11.75 13.42 20.99
N GLY A 89 -10.67 14.04 20.51
CA GLY A 89 -10.74 15.11 19.51
C GLY A 89 -11.23 16.47 20.01
N SER A 90 -11.57 16.61 21.29
CA SER A 90 -12.24 17.83 21.79
C SER A 90 -11.77 18.34 23.13
N THR A 91 -11.40 17.47 24.07
CA THR A 91 -11.04 17.88 25.44
C THR A 91 -9.78 17.24 25.97
N ASP A 92 -9.44 16.06 25.46
CA ASP A 92 -8.45 15.19 26.10
C ASP A 92 -7.03 15.47 25.62
N TYR A 93 -6.09 15.45 26.56
CA TYR A 93 -4.67 15.64 26.29
C TYR A 93 -3.82 15.03 27.41
N GLY A 94 -2.56 14.70 27.12
CA GLY A 94 -1.57 14.32 28.12
C GLY A 94 -0.69 15.51 28.47
N LYS A 95 -0.25 15.59 29.73
CA LYS A 95 0.66 16.62 30.23
C LYS A 95 1.75 16.00 31.09
N ALA A 96 3.00 16.33 30.79
CA ALA A 96 4.13 16.14 31.69
C ALA A 96 4.73 17.52 32.02
N ASP A 97 5.11 17.73 33.28
CA ASP A 97 5.71 18.99 33.70
C ASP A 97 7.03 19.25 32.97
N ASP A 98 7.37 20.53 32.84
CA ASP A 98 8.62 20.93 32.20
C ASP A 98 9.83 20.39 33.00
N SER A 99 10.82 19.89 32.27
CA SER A 99 12.06 19.38 32.84
C SER A 99 13.18 19.37 31.81
N SER A 100 14.41 19.15 32.28
CA SER A 100 15.59 19.06 31.42
C SER A 100 15.54 17.89 30.44
N THR A 101 14.70 16.87 30.64
CA THR A 101 14.59 15.74 29.71
C THR A 101 13.88 16.12 28.43
N PHE A 102 12.90 17.02 28.49
CA PHE A 102 12.20 17.53 27.30
C PHE A 102 12.92 18.70 26.63
N SER A 103 13.93 19.26 27.29
CA SER A 103 14.61 20.49 26.90
C SER A 103 15.82 20.20 26.01
N GLN A 104 15.54 19.61 24.84
CA GLN A 104 16.55 19.22 23.86
C GLN A 104 16.98 20.42 23.01
N THR A 105 18.24 20.85 23.14
CA THR A 105 18.80 21.97 22.34
C THR A 105 19.74 21.52 21.23
N GLY A 106 20.28 20.29 21.31
CA GLY A 106 21.07 19.65 20.25
C GLY A 106 20.21 18.77 19.33
N SER A 107 20.83 17.88 18.55
CA SER A 107 20.08 16.91 17.75
C SER A 107 19.20 16.02 18.63
N PHE A 108 17.98 15.73 18.19
CA PHE A 108 17.07 14.82 18.88
C PHE A 108 15.98 14.32 17.92
N SER A 109 15.33 13.21 18.25
CA SER A 109 14.09 12.78 17.61
C SER A 109 12.96 12.61 18.62
N VAL A 110 11.75 12.96 18.20
CA VAL A 110 10.51 12.74 18.97
C VAL A 110 9.53 11.97 18.11
N GLU A 111 8.88 10.97 18.68
CA GLU A 111 8.05 10.04 17.91
C GLU A 111 6.89 9.47 18.72
N ALA A 112 5.85 9.05 18.00
CA ALA A 112 4.73 8.27 18.52
C ALA A 112 4.19 7.35 17.43
N TRP A 113 3.74 6.17 17.81
CA TRP A 113 2.69 5.51 17.06
C TRP A 113 1.38 6.28 17.30
N VAL A 114 0.69 6.64 16.22
CA VAL A 114 -0.56 7.38 16.26
C VAL A 114 -1.58 6.75 15.32
N LYS A 115 -2.81 6.59 15.81
CA LYS A 115 -3.98 6.22 15.01
C LYS A 115 -5.01 7.31 15.14
N PHE A 116 -5.38 7.95 14.04
CA PHE A 116 -6.41 8.97 14.02
C PHE A 116 -7.78 8.31 13.86
N ASP A 117 -8.74 8.61 14.73
CA ASP A 117 -10.10 8.06 14.63
C ASP A 117 -10.93 8.85 13.61
N THR A 118 -10.74 10.17 13.54
CA THR A 118 -11.25 11.00 12.45
C THR A 118 -10.21 11.98 11.89
N ILE A 119 -10.41 12.35 10.62
CA ILE A 119 -9.61 13.36 9.93
C ILE A 119 -10.58 14.41 9.38
N SER A 120 -10.42 15.66 9.82
CA SER A 120 -11.20 16.78 9.29
C SER A 120 -10.84 17.04 7.82
N SER A 121 -11.83 17.31 6.99
CA SER A 121 -11.67 17.78 5.60
C SER A 121 -11.53 19.30 5.50
N THR A 122 -11.67 20.03 6.61
CA THR A 122 -11.58 21.49 6.65
C THR A 122 -10.14 21.95 6.49
N ASP A 123 -9.90 22.85 5.54
CA ASP A 123 -8.57 23.41 5.28
C ASP A 123 -7.93 23.98 6.54
N THR A 124 -6.61 23.84 6.62
CA THR A 124 -5.72 24.28 7.69
C THR A 124 -5.95 23.65 9.06
N THR A 125 -6.94 22.77 9.23
CA THR A 125 -7.22 22.09 10.51
C THR A 125 -6.02 21.30 10.98
N ILE A 126 -5.64 21.46 12.26
CA ILE A 126 -4.51 20.79 12.88
C ILE A 126 -5.02 19.79 13.92
N GLN A 127 -4.39 18.62 13.96
CA GLN A 127 -4.43 17.74 15.12
C GLN A 127 -3.00 17.54 15.64
N THR A 128 -2.78 17.87 16.91
CA THR A 128 -1.46 17.81 17.54
C THR A 128 -1.21 16.42 18.08
N VAL A 129 -0.07 15.82 17.72
CA VAL A 129 0.33 14.50 18.23
C VAL A 129 1.15 14.69 19.50
N LEU A 130 2.26 15.42 19.40
CA LEU A 130 3.18 15.71 20.51
C LEU A 130 3.65 17.17 20.44
N ALA A 131 3.84 17.83 21.58
CA ALA A 131 4.21 19.23 21.61
C ALA A 131 4.93 19.64 22.91
N LYS A 132 6.11 20.27 22.80
CA LYS A 132 6.64 21.21 23.81
C LYS A 132 6.40 22.61 23.27
N TRP A 133 5.16 23.07 23.38
CA TRP A 133 4.65 24.21 22.62
C TRP A 133 3.53 24.93 23.39
N ASP A 134 3.74 26.21 23.70
CA ASP A 134 2.73 27.08 24.32
C ASP A 134 2.71 28.44 23.60
N GLU A 135 1.54 28.76 23.05
CA GLU A 135 1.32 29.97 22.24
C GLU A 135 0.94 31.21 23.07
N THR A 136 0.71 31.05 24.38
CA THR A 136 0.27 32.14 25.28
C THR A 136 1.35 33.17 25.53
N THR A 137 2.58 32.71 25.71
CA THR A 137 3.74 33.54 26.07
C THR A 137 4.87 33.43 25.05
N ASP A 138 4.56 32.90 23.87
CA ASP A 138 5.52 32.65 22.80
C ASP A 138 6.74 31.82 23.27
N ILE A 139 6.47 30.68 23.91
CA ILE A 139 7.50 29.78 24.46
C ILE A 139 7.51 28.41 23.76
N ARG A 140 7.56 28.42 22.42
CA ARG A 140 7.52 27.22 21.57
C ARG A 140 8.89 26.54 21.46
N SER A 141 8.94 25.21 21.48
CA SER A 141 10.16 24.46 21.20
C SER A 141 9.97 23.55 19.98
N TYR A 142 9.16 22.50 20.09
CA TYR A 142 8.89 21.58 18.99
C TYR A 142 7.49 20.98 19.05
N ARG A 143 6.95 20.56 17.90
CA ARG A 143 5.71 19.76 17.82
C ARG A 143 5.65 18.86 16.59
N VAL A 144 5.01 17.71 16.75
CA VAL A 144 4.58 16.80 15.68
C VAL A 144 3.07 16.91 15.54
N MET A 145 2.58 17.11 14.32
CA MET A 145 1.16 17.30 14.05
C MET A 145 0.79 16.77 12.67
N ILE A 146 -0.52 16.66 12.41
CA ILE A 146 -1.05 16.62 11.04
C ILE A 146 -1.76 17.93 10.73
N GLN A 147 -1.80 18.30 9.45
CA GLN A 147 -2.60 19.42 8.98
C GLN A 147 -3.38 19.02 7.73
N THR A 148 -4.65 19.41 7.66
CA THR A 148 -5.48 19.26 6.46
C THR A 148 -5.28 20.46 5.52
N ASN A 149 -5.24 20.24 4.20
CA ASN A 149 -5.21 21.30 3.20
C ASN A 149 -6.60 21.54 2.56
N SER A 150 -6.67 22.49 1.63
CA SER A 150 -7.90 22.86 0.91
C SER A 150 -8.50 21.74 0.06
N THR A 151 -7.75 20.67 -0.22
CA THR A 151 -8.24 19.48 -0.93
C THR A 151 -8.76 18.39 0.02
N GLY A 152 -8.85 18.67 1.33
CA GLY A 152 -9.24 17.68 2.35
C GLY A 152 -8.16 16.65 2.66
N ARG A 153 -6.94 16.80 2.14
CA ARG A 153 -5.82 15.89 2.41
C ARG A 153 -5.13 16.29 3.71
N ALA A 154 -5.09 15.37 4.68
CA ALA A 154 -4.26 15.50 5.87
C ALA A 154 -2.84 14.97 5.64
N TYR A 155 -1.84 15.69 6.14
CA TYR A 155 -0.43 15.35 5.96
C TYR A 155 0.39 15.72 7.20
N PRO A 156 1.47 14.97 7.52
CA PRO A 156 2.21 15.16 8.75
C PRO A 156 3.19 16.33 8.65
N LYS A 157 3.47 16.96 9.79
CA LYS A 157 4.42 18.05 9.95
C LYS A 157 5.22 17.87 11.23
N PHE A 158 6.51 18.20 11.14
CA PHE A 158 7.36 18.42 12.30
C PHE A 158 7.81 19.88 12.32
N GLN A 159 7.54 20.57 13.43
CA GLN A 159 7.88 21.96 13.61
C GLN A 159 8.84 22.14 14.78
N ILE A 160 9.79 23.06 14.62
CA ILE A 160 10.64 23.58 15.69
C ILE A 160 10.56 25.11 15.71
N SER A 161 10.84 25.74 16.86
CA SER A 161 11.09 27.18 16.97
C SER A 161 12.50 27.44 17.50
N THR A 162 13.23 28.33 16.84
CA THR A 162 14.61 28.64 17.22
C THR A 162 14.71 29.67 18.34
N ASP A 163 13.63 30.39 18.67
CA ASP A 163 13.62 31.47 19.66
C ASP A 163 12.37 31.52 20.56
N GLY A 164 11.47 30.53 20.47
CA GLY A 164 10.20 30.52 21.19
C GLY A 164 9.03 31.15 20.44
N THR A 165 9.31 32.09 19.55
CA THR A 165 8.29 32.93 18.90
C THR A 165 7.69 32.27 17.66
N ALA A 166 6.55 32.80 17.22
CA ALA A 166 5.90 32.39 15.98
C ALA A 166 6.67 32.84 14.72
N ALA A 167 7.55 33.84 14.83
CA ALA A 167 8.30 34.40 13.71
C ALA A 167 9.41 33.47 13.20
N ASN A 168 9.90 32.56 14.06
CA ASN A 168 11.05 31.71 13.76
C ASN A 168 10.73 30.21 13.82
N ILE A 169 9.56 29.83 13.29
CA ILE A 169 9.17 28.42 13.12
C ILE A 169 9.81 27.83 11.86
N LYS A 170 10.42 26.65 11.99
CA LYS A 170 10.90 25.83 10.86
C LYS A 170 10.06 24.57 10.77
N THR A 171 9.68 24.15 9.57
CA THR A 171 8.67 23.09 9.35
C THR A 171 9.12 22.09 8.30
N ALA A 172 9.34 20.83 8.68
CA ALA A 172 9.34 19.74 7.71
C ALA A 172 7.89 19.34 7.41
N THR A 173 7.54 19.27 6.12
CA THR A 173 6.20 18.91 5.65
C THR A 173 6.25 17.60 4.89
N GLY A 174 5.45 16.64 5.33
CA GLY A 174 5.34 15.31 4.75
C GLY A 174 4.42 15.24 3.53
N LYS A 175 4.59 14.19 2.73
CA LYS A 175 3.83 13.88 1.53
C LYS A 175 2.85 12.73 1.73
N THR A 176 2.99 11.92 2.78
CA THR A 176 2.01 10.88 3.09
C THR A 176 0.64 11.50 3.40
N GLN A 177 -0.40 10.99 2.75
CA GLN A 177 -1.78 11.29 3.13
C GLN A 177 -2.14 10.43 4.34
N ILE A 178 -2.53 11.08 5.43
CA ILE A 178 -2.96 10.39 6.65
C ILE A 178 -4.43 10.03 6.51
N ILE A 179 -4.73 8.74 6.73
CA ILE A 179 -6.08 8.18 6.66
C ILE A 179 -6.50 7.74 8.07
N ALA A 180 -7.76 8.02 8.43
CA ALA A 180 -8.32 7.58 9.71
C ALA A 180 -8.35 6.05 9.83
N GLY A 181 -8.32 5.53 11.05
CA GLY A 181 -8.41 4.10 11.36
C GLY A 181 -7.10 3.32 11.22
N GLN A 182 -6.01 3.96 10.79
CA GLN A 182 -4.71 3.32 10.58
C GLN A 182 -3.65 3.82 11.57
N TRP A 183 -2.76 2.92 12.00
CA TRP A 183 -1.58 3.28 12.79
C TRP A 183 -0.45 3.78 11.89
N TYR A 184 0.15 4.91 12.28
CA TYR A 184 1.34 5.48 11.66
C TYR A 184 2.40 5.74 12.73
N LEU A 185 3.66 5.42 12.45
CA LEU A 185 4.77 5.93 13.24
C LEU A 185 5.15 7.30 12.69
N LEU A 186 4.84 8.37 13.41
CA LEU A 186 5.25 9.73 13.05
C LEU A 186 6.47 10.12 13.87
N GLN A 187 7.54 10.54 13.18
CA GLN A 187 8.81 10.87 13.84
C GLN A 187 9.34 12.21 13.32
N GLY A 188 9.46 13.17 14.22
CA GLY A 188 10.22 14.39 13.99
C GLY A 188 11.69 14.17 14.34
N TYR A 189 12.61 14.52 13.45
CA TYR A 189 14.05 14.50 13.75
C TYR A 189 14.66 15.86 13.46
N TYR A 190 15.26 16.48 14.49
CA TYR A 190 16.07 17.67 14.37
C TYR A 190 17.55 17.29 14.38
N ASN A 191 18.26 17.67 13.33
CA ASN A 191 19.69 17.49 13.18
C ASN A 191 20.39 18.84 13.33
N ALA A 192 21.02 19.06 14.48
CA ALA A 192 21.72 20.28 14.89
C ALA A 192 23.12 20.43 14.27
N THR A 193 23.32 19.96 13.04
CA THR A 193 24.55 20.21 12.26
C THR A 193 24.57 21.65 11.74
N SER A 194 25.68 22.10 11.16
CA SER A 194 25.72 23.36 10.40
C SER A 194 25.61 23.03 8.91
N PRO A 195 24.55 23.43 8.19
CA PRO A 195 23.56 24.47 8.53
C PRO A 195 22.27 23.98 9.25
N GLY A 196 22.19 22.70 9.58
CA GLY A 196 21.11 22.10 10.38
C GLY A 196 19.90 21.73 9.55
N ALA A 197 19.14 20.73 9.99
CA ALA A 197 17.96 20.27 9.27
C ALA A 197 16.87 19.71 10.20
N VAL A 198 15.61 19.85 9.80
CA VAL A 198 14.49 19.09 10.37
C VAL A 198 13.92 18.13 9.35
N TYR A 199 13.47 16.99 9.83
CA TYR A 199 12.89 15.91 9.03
C TYR A 199 11.61 15.43 9.67
N ILE A 200 10.67 15.00 8.84
CA ILE A 200 9.51 14.21 9.25
C ILE A 200 9.63 12.84 8.58
N TYR A 201 9.51 11.79 9.37
CA TYR A 201 9.44 10.41 8.91
C TYR A 201 8.05 9.86 9.18
N VAL A 202 7.58 9.05 8.24
CA VAL A 202 6.36 8.28 8.36
C VAL A 202 6.74 6.83 8.18
N ASN A 203 6.37 6.01 9.15
CA ASN A 203 6.64 4.59 9.13
C ASN A 203 8.13 4.26 8.92
N GLY A 204 9.01 5.01 9.58
CA GLY A 204 10.46 4.82 9.47
C GLY A 204 11.10 5.37 8.20
N VAL A 205 10.31 5.84 7.23
CA VAL A 205 10.79 6.39 5.95
C VAL A 205 10.72 7.90 5.97
N ARG A 206 11.77 8.58 5.47
CA ARG A 206 11.80 10.05 5.40
C ARG A 206 10.75 10.55 4.42
N ASP A 207 9.77 11.30 4.92
CA ASP A 207 8.63 11.81 4.15
C ASP A 207 8.78 13.30 3.80
N GLY A 208 9.51 14.07 4.62
CA GLY A 208 9.75 15.49 4.39
C GLY A 208 11.01 16.01 5.08
N SER A 209 11.50 17.16 4.60
CA SER A 209 12.69 17.81 5.19
C SER A 209 12.70 19.33 5.00
N THR A 210 13.49 20.02 5.82
CA THR A 210 13.83 21.43 5.66
C THR A 210 15.24 21.66 6.18
N SER A 211 16.10 22.24 5.35
CA SER A 211 17.51 22.53 5.67
C SER A 211 17.68 23.98 6.15
N SER A 212 18.88 24.30 6.63
CA SER A 212 19.28 25.66 7.04
C SER A 212 18.44 26.20 8.19
N VAL A 213 18.16 25.35 9.18
CA VAL A 213 17.34 25.67 10.35
C VAL A 213 18.15 26.09 11.58
N GLY A 214 19.48 26.08 11.48
CA GLY A 214 20.39 26.42 12.58
C GLY A 214 20.82 25.20 13.40
N THR A 215 21.75 25.44 14.32
CA THR A 215 22.43 24.41 15.15
C THR A 215 21.88 24.30 16.57
N SER A 216 20.84 25.06 16.92
CA SER A 216 20.14 24.95 18.21
C SER A 216 18.69 25.42 18.10
N ILE A 217 17.84 24.94 19.00
CA ILE A 217 16.47 25.44 19.22
C ILE A 217 16.32 26.05 20.62
N SER A 218 15.22 26.77 20.86
CA SER A 218 14.97 27.36 22.18
C SER A 218 14.64 26.30 23.21
N ASP A 219 15.35 26.33 24.33
CA ASP A 219 14.86 25.78 25.60
C ASP A 219 13.79 26.71 26.15
N THR A 220 12.67 26.17 26.64
CA THR A 220 11.53 26.96 27.08
C THR A 220 10.84 26.32 28.28
N SER A 221 10.15 27.13 29.09
CA SER A 221 9.39 26.64 30.25
C SER A 221 8.04 26.00 29.88
N SER A 222 7.83 25.62 28.61
CA SER A 222 6.59 24.95 28.18
C SER A 222 6.58 23.51 28.67
N SER A 223 5.46 23.06 29.22
CA SER A 223 5.24 21.64 29.51
C SER A 223 5.24 20.80 28.23
N PHE A 224 5.43 19.49 28.39
CA PHE A 224 5.24 18.55 27.29
C PHE A 224 3.77 18.09 27.24
N TYR A 225 3.19 18.19 26.06
CA TYR A 225 1.81 17.83 25.77
C TYR A 225 1.75 16.72 24.74
N SER A 226 0.81 15.81 24.92
CA SER A 226 0.39 14.85 23.90
C SER A 226 -1.08 15.09 23.57
N GLY A 227 -1.43 15.11 22.29
CA GLY A 227 -2.83 15.23 21.87
C GLY A 227 -3.42 16.65 21.90
N ALA A 228 -2.68 17.71 22.22
CA ALA A 228 -3.20 19.09 22.15
C ALA A 228 -2.09 20.15 22.03
N THR A 229 -2.48 21.35 21.57
CA THR A 229 -1.68 22.57 21.63
C THR A 229 -2.25 23.52 22.69
N LYS A 230 -1.39 24.06 23.57
CA LYS A 230 -1.80 25.09 24.53
C LYS A 230 -1.84 26.47 23.88
N ILE A 231 -2.99 27.14 23.98
CA ILE A 231 -3.26 28.44 23.33
C ILE A 231 -3.64 29.55 24.30
N GLY A 232 -3.75 29.26 25.60
CA GLY A 232 -3.97 30.24 26.65
C GLY A 232 -3.71 29.67 28.03
N ALA A 233 -3.95 30.47 29.07
CA ALA A 233 -3.63 30.10 30.46
C ALA A 233 -4.26 28.75 30.88
N SER A 234 -5.52 28.53 30.49
CA SER A 234 -6.27 27.29 30.76
C SER A 234 -7.02 26.79 29.51
N THR A 235 -6.59 27.21 28.31
CA THR A 235 -7.27 26.89 27.05
C THR A 235 -6.34 26.14 26.09
N TYR A 236 -6.91 25.12 25.46
CA TYR A 236 -6.21 24.18 24.57
C TYR A 236 -7.00 24.05 23.26
N ALA A 237 -6.30 23.71 22.19
CA ALA A 237 -6.87 23.53 20.85
C ALA A 237 -6.09 22.50 20.05
N SER A 238 -6.55 22.24 18.82
CA SER A 238 -5.94 21.27 17.89
C SER A 238 -5.80 19.88 18.53
N PHE A 239 -6.88 19.46 19.19
CA PHE A 239 -6.96 18.20 19.91
C PHE A 239 -6.80 17.02 18.93
N LEU A 240 -6.15 15.96 19.39
CA LEU A 240 -6.10 14.69 18.70
C LEU A 240 -7.43 13.95 18.88
N ASP A 241 -8.03 13.56 17.77
CA ASP A 241 -9.11 12.58 17.73
C ASP A 241 -8.52 11.23 17.31
N GLY A 242 -8.27 10.36 18.29
CA GLY A 242 -7.55 9.12 18.04
C GLY A 242 -6.77 8.64 19.23
N SER A 243 -5.60 8.07 18.98
CA SER A 243 -4.82 7.42 20.03
C SER A 243 -3.33 7.42 19.79
N LEU A 244 -2.60 7.35 20.89
CA LEU A 244 -1.14 7.31 20.92
C LEU A 244 -0.64 6.05 21.60
N ASP A 245 0.50 5.60 21.11
CA ASP A 245 1.27 4.52 21.68
C ASP A 245 2.78 4.77 21.46
N GLU A 246 3.65 4.17 22.26
CA GLU A 246 5.11 4.21 22.13
C GLU A 246 5.68 5.63 21.93
N VAL A 247 5.28 6.56 22.79
CA VAL A 247 5.79 7.94 22.72
C VAL A 247 7.24 7.95 23.21
N ARG A 248 8.16 8.39 22.36
CA ARG A 248 9.59 8.39 22.65
C ARG A 248 10.25 9.73 22.31
N LEU A 249 11.17 10.13 23.16
CA LEU A 249 12.12 11.22 22.90
C LEU A 249 13.53 10.64 23.00
N LEU A 250 14.35 10.85 21.97
CA LEU A 250 15.72 10.36 21.90
C LEU A 250 16.66 11.55 21.70
N SER A 251 17.67 11.65 22.54
CA SER A 251 18.72 12.67 22.43
C SER A 251 19.83 12.21 21.50
N GLY A 252 20.44 13.15 20.78
CA GLY A 252 21.61 12.91 19.95
C GLY A 252 21.31 12.84 18.44
N ALA A 253 22.39 12.67 17.68
CA ALA A 253 22.30 12.48 16.24
C ALA A 253 21.80 11.07 15.92
N ARG A 254 20.95 10.97 14.90
CA ARG A 254 20.32 9.75 14.42
C ARG A 254 20.69 9.53 12.95
N ASP A 255 20.99 8.30 12.59
CA ASP A 255 21.03 7.87 11.19
C ASP A 255 19.64 7.35 10.73
N GLU A 256 19.45 7.25 9.42
CA GLU A 256 18.17 6.80 8.84
C GLU A 256 17.78 5.39 9.29
N GLY A 257 18.76 4.48 9.46
CA GLY A 257 18.50 3.12 9.93
C GLY A 257 17.99 3.09 11.36
N SER A 258 18.51 3.96 12.23
CA SER A 258 18.07 4.08 13.63
C SER A 258 16.64 4.63 13.76
N LEU A 259 16.24 5.54 12.87
CA LEU A 259 14.90 6.11 12.79
C LEU A 259 13.91 5.07 12.25
N ALA A 260 14.31 4.35 11.21
CA ALA A 260 13.48 3.30 10.68
C ALA A 260 13.39 2.08 11.61
N TYR A 261 14.42 1.79 12.40
CA TYR A 261 14.39 0.76 13.43
C TYR A 261 13.30 1.01 14.49
N SER A 262 12.87 2.25 14.72
CA SER A 262 11.75 2.55 15.61
C SER A 262 10.42 1.89 15.16
N MET A 263 10.27 1.57 13.87
CA MET A 263 9.18 0.73 13.33
C MET A 263 9.23 -0.71 13.83
N GLU A 264 10.44 -1.25 13.90
CA GLU A 264 10.73 -2.65 14.25
C GLU A 264 10.83 -2.84 15.78
N ARG A 265 10.64 -1.78 16.57
CA ARG A 265 10.63 -1.87 18.04
C ARG A 265 9.38 -2.57 18.58
N GLY A 266 8.37 -2.79 17.75
CA GLY A 266 7.45 -3.90 17.89
C GLY A 266 8.17 -5.23 17.62
N LYS A 267 8.96 -5.69 18.57
CA LYS A 267 9.62 -7.00 18.46
C LYS A 267 8.58 -8.11 18.60
N PRO A 268 8.73 -9.23 17.89
CA PRO A 268 7.97 -10.40 18.24
C PRO A 268 8.34 -10.83 19.66
N VAL A 269 7.45 -11.57 20.30
CA VAL A 269 7.70 -12.25 21.58
C VAL A 269 8.31 -13.63 21.35
N VAL A 270 8.18 -14.16 20.13
CA VAL A 270 8.87 -15.36 19.65
C VAL A 270 9.52 -15.06 18.31
N LYS A 271 10.83 -15.29 18.18
CA LYS A 271 11.52 -15.34 16.89
C LYS A 271 12.39 -16.60 16.83
N ILE A 272 11.87 -17.64 16.20
CA ILE A 272 12.53 -18.94 16.06
C ILE A 272 12.75 -19.19 14.57
N GLY A 273 14.00 -19.03 14.12
CA GLY A 273 14.37 -19.25 12.73
C GLY A 273 14.62 -20.71 12.35
N PHE A 274 14.35 -21.67 13.24
CA PHE A 274 14.64 -23.11 13.05
C PHE A 274 15.99 -23.43 12.37
N ASP A 275 17.00 -22.65 12.79
CA ASP A 275 18.30 -22.54 12.12
C ASP A 275 19.46 -23.20 12.90
N ASP A 276 19.14 -23.88 14.01
CA ASP A 276 20.14 -24.41 14.94
C ASP A 276 20.93 -25.59 14.35
N GLY A 277 20.36 -26.31 13.37
CA GLY A 277 21.02 -27.37 12.61
C GLY A 277 21.39 -28.65 13.39
N SER A 278 21.13 -28.69 14.70
CA SER A 278 21.36 -29.84 15.57
C SER A 278 20.64 -29.72 16.93
N GLY A 279 20.42 -30.85 17.59
CA GLY A 279 19.88 -30.91 18.95
C GLY A 279 18.35 -31.02 19.02
N VAL A 280 17.83 -31.01 20.26
CA VAL A 280 16.41 -31.18 20.61
C VAL A 280 15.77 -29.90 21.15
N GLN A 281 16.35 -28.74 20.81
CA GLN A 281 15.84 -27.43 21.21
C GLN A 281 16.02 -26.45 20.06
N ALA A 282 15.06 -25.53 19.89
CA ALA A 282 15.16 -24.42 18.94
C ALA A 282 15.39 -23.10 19.69
N MET A 283 16.30 -22.26 19.19
CA MET A 283 16.70 -21.03 19.87
C MET A 283 15.77 -19.87 19.52
N ASN A 284 15.11 -19.30 20.54
CA ASN A 284 14.43 -18.00 20.43
C ASN A 284 15.49 -16.89 20.44
N ARG A 285 15.62 -16.14 19.34
CA ARG A 285 16.73 -15.18 19.12
C ARG A 285 16.48 -13.80 19.78
N LEU A 286 15.72 -13.72 20.87
CA LEU A 286 15.35 -12.48 21.57
C LEU A 286 16.03 -12.36 22.95
N GLN A 287 16.14 -11.12 23.47
CA GLN A 287 17.03 -10.71 24.57
C GLN A 287 16.84 -11.39 25.96
N ASN A 288 15.86 -12.27 26.17
CA ASN A 288 15.63 -12.99 27.43
C ASN A 288 15.44 -14.50 27.19
N PHE A 289 16.52 -15.17 26.78
CA PHE A 289 16.58 -16.55 26.27
C PHE A 289 15.68 -17.59 26.99
N SER A 290 14.56 -17.94 26.35
CA SER A 290 13.90 -19.24 26.52
C SER A 290 14.20 -20.11 25.29
N ARG A 291 14.46 -21.40 25.50
CA ARG A 291 14.60 -22.37 24.42
C ARG A 291 13.26 -23.08 24.24
N ALA A 292 12.86 -23.29 23.00
CA ALA A 292 11.70 -24.12 22.71
C ALA A 292 12.13 -25.60 22.70
N ALA A 293 11.37 -26.47 23.37
CA ALA A 293 11.67 -27.90 23.40
C ALA A 293 11.13 -28.57 22.14
N LEU A 294 11.97 -29.36 21.46
CA LEU A 294 11.53 -30.24 20.38
C LEU A 294 11.05 -31.55 21.01
N VAL A 295 9.75 -31.83 20.93
CA VAL A 295 9.14 -33.01 21.53
C VAL A 295 8.90 -34.07 20.46
N ASN A 296 9.32 -35.30 20.74
CA ASN A 296 9.26 -36.50 19.89
C ASN A 296 10.14 -36.52 18.62
N PHE A 297 10.88 -35.43 18.35
CA PHE A 297 11.85 -35.41 17.26
C PHE A 297 13.02 -36.40 17.45
N PRO A 298 13.58 -36.93 16.34
CA PRO A 298 14.78 -37.76 16.38
C PRO A 298 15.98 -37.06 17.04
N THR A 299 16.78 -37.82 17.80
CA THR A 299 18.01 -37.32 18.45
C THR A 299 19.24 -37.33 17.54
N ASN A 300 19.11 -37.85 16.32
CA ASN A 300 20.19 -38.00 15.34
C ASN A 300 20.33 -36.79 14.38
N ASN A 301 19.59 -35.70 14.64
CA ASN A 301 19.53 -34.47 13.85
C ASN A 301 18.87 -34.58 12.46
N SER A 302 18.21 -35.70 12.11
CA SER A 302 17.55 -35.83 10.80
C SER A 302 16.36 -34.89 10.58
N GLN A 303 15.83 -34.30 11.67
CA GLN A 303 14.77 -33.29 11.64
C GLN A 303 15.23 -31.94 11.11
N TRP A 304 16.53 -31.65 11.15
CA TRP A 304 17.08 -30.40 10.63
C TRP A 304 17.35 -30.57 9.13
N VAL A 305 16.48 -29.98 8.31
CA VAL A 305 16.50 -30.12 6.86
C VAL A 305 16.82 -28.79 6.19
N GLN A 306 17.02 -28.78 4.87
CA GLN A 306 17.18 -27.54 4.12
C GLN A 306 15.91 -26.67 4.24
N GLY A 307 16.10 -25.45 4.75
CA GLY A 307 15.08 -24.43 4.92
C GLY A 307 14.88 -23.54 3.70
N ASN A 308 14.17 -22.43 3.88
CA ASN A 308 13.98 -21.45 2.81
C ASN A 308 15.28 -20.69 2.53
N ASN A 309 16.03 -20.32 3.58
CA ASN A 309 17.30 -19.62 3.49
C ASN A 309 18.49 -20.40 4.07
N ASN A 310 18.24 -21.26 5.07
CA ASN A 310 19.26 -21.97 5.85
C ASN A 310 18.76 -23.38 6.23
N TYR A 311 18.45 -23.62 7.51
CA TYR A 311 17.83 -24.86 7.99
C TYR A 311 16.35 -24.64 8.27
N ALA A 312 15.60 -25.73 8.35
CA ALA A 312 14.23 -25.76 8.79
C ALA A 312 14.00 -27.01 9.63
N LEU A 313 12.85 -27.04 10.33
CA LEU A 313 12.46 -28.18 11.12
C LEU A 313 11.42 -29.03 10.38
N GLN A 314 11.72 -30.32 10.20
CA GLN A 314 10.83 -31.31 9.58
C GLN A 314 9.99 -32.02 10.64
N PHE A 315 8.67 -31.93 10.52
CA PHE A 315 7.68 -32.62 11.35
C PHE A 315 7.13 -33.84 10.62
N ASP A 316 6.89 -34.93 11.35
CA ASP A 316 6.47 -36.23 10.80
C ASP A 316 4.95 -36.40 10.59
N GLY A 317 4.13 -35.48 11.14
CA GLY A 317 2.67 -35.55 11.06
C GLY A 317 2.00 -36.52 12.03
N SER A 318 2.73 -37.11 12.97
CA SER A 318 2.21 -38.12 13.90
C SER A 318 2.25 -37.65 15.35
N ASP A 319 3.43 -37.24 15.84
CA ASP A 319 3.59 -36.84 17.24
C ASP A 319 4.64 -35.73 17.48
N ASP A 320 5.32 -35.26 16.44
CA ASP A 320 6.29 -34.16 16.50
C ASP A 320 5.63 -32.81 16.80
N TYR A 321 6.14 -32.07 17.79
CA TYR A 321 5.73 -30.69 18.05
C TYR A 321 6.78 -29.89 18.84
N VAL A 322 6.72 -28.57 18.73
CA VAL A 322 7.59 -27.66 19.49
C VAL A 322 6.82 -27.07 20.65
N ASP A 323 7.37 -27.15 21.87
CA ASP A 323 6.81 -26.56 23.08
C ASP A 323 7.48 -25.22 23.39
N LEU A 324 6.72 -24.12 23.33
CA LEU A 324 7.17 -22.78 23.68
C LEU A 324 6.99 -22.45 25.17
N GLY A 325 6.34 -23.33 25.92
CA GLY A 325 5.99 -23.15 27.32
C GLY A 325 4.80 -22.20 27.53
N ASN A 326 4.49 -21.94 28.80
CA ASN A 326 3.48 -20.96 29.20
C ASN A 326 4.15 -19.61 29.52
N HIS A 327 3.70 -18.55 28.85
CA HIS A 327 4.15 -17.19 29.09
C HIS A 327 3.03 -16.19 28.79
N GLU A 328 2.86 -15.17 29.63
CA GLU A 328 1.80 -14.14 29.50
C GLU A 328 1.76 -13.48 28.11
N LYS A 329 2.94 -13.21 27.53
CA LYS A 329 3.12 -12.65 26.20
C LYS A 329 2.63 -13.53 25.04
N PHE A 330 2.43 -14.82 25.27
CA PHE A 330 1.85 -15.71 24.26
C PHE A 330 0.34 -15.85 24.38
N GLN A 331 -0.25 -15.25 25.42
CA GLN A 331 -1.70 -15.32 25.64
C GLN A 331 -2.40 -14.27 24.78
N LEU A 332 -3.58 -14.61 24.29
CA LEU A 332 -4.42 -13.67 23.57
C LEU A 332 -5.06 -12.67 24.56
N GLY A 333 -4.49 -11.47 24.65
CA GLY A 333 -5.02 -10.39 25.51
C GLY A 333 -6.06 -9.48 24.82
N GLY A 334 -6.10 -9.47 23.50
CA GLY A 334 -6.94 -8.58 22.69
C GLY A 334 -6.54 -8.57 21.21
N ALA A 335 -5.26 -8.82 20.93
CA ALA A 335 -4.72 -8.95 19.58
C ALA A 335 -3.55 -9.95 19.56
N ILE A 336 -3.24 -10.53 18.40
CA ILE A 336 -2.08 -11.41 18.19
C ILE A 336 -1.74 -11.50 16.70
N THR A 337 -0.46 -11.60 16.35
CA THR A 337 -0.01 -11.96 14.99
C THR A 337 0.91 -13.18 15.06
N ILE A 338 0.67 -14.16 14.19
CA ILE A 338 1.49 -15.36 14.02
C ILE A 338 1.93 -15.41 12.56
N SER A 339 3.22 -15.57 12.29
CA SER A 339 3.81 -15.70 10.95
C SER A 339 4.82 -16.83 10.94
N THR A 340 4.80 -17.68 9.92
CA THR A 340 5.75 -18.80 9.77
C THR A 340 5.84 -19.23 8.30
N TRP A 341 7.02 -19.67 7.87
CA TRP A 341 7.19 -20.34 6.59
C TRP A 341 6.85 -21.83 6.73
N ILE A 342 6.09 -22.36 5.78
CA ILE A 342 5.70 -23.77 5.73
C ILE A 342 6.05 -24.38 4.36
N TYR A 343 6.37 -25.67 4.37
CA TYR A 343 6.47 -26.51 3.18
C TYR A 343 5.72 -27.82 3.47
N VAL A 344 4.60 -28.06 2.79
CA VAL A 344 3.80 -29.27 2.97
C VAL A 344 3.91 -30.17 1.74
N SER A 345 4.12 -31.47 1.92
CA SER A 345 4.18 -32.45 0.81
C SER A 345 2.79 -32.92 0.37
N SER A 346 1.80 -32.80 1.26
CA SER A 346 0.38 -33.07 1.03
C SER A 346 -0.46 -32.10 1.83
N LEU A 347 -1.65 -31.75 1.35
CA LEU A 347 -2.60 -30.98 2.16
C LEU A 347 -3.27 -31.87 3.20
N GLY A 348 -3.52 -31.30 4.36
CA GLY A 348 -4.16 -31.96 5.49
C GLY A 348 -4.64 -30.93 6.51
N ASN A 349 -5.42 -31.39 7.49
CA ASN A 349 -5.83 -30.54 8.59
C ASN A 349 -4.68 -30.49 9.61
N TYR A 350 -3.84 -29.48 9.49
CA TYR A 350 -2.63 -29.34 10.29
C TYR A 350 -2.70 -28.12 11.19
N THR A 351 -2.22 -28.27 12.42
CA THR A 351 -2.02 -27.12 13.30
C THR A 351 -0.67 -26.51 13.05
N LEU A 352 -0.63 -25.21 12.76
CA LEU A 352 0.62 -24.48 12.65
C LEU A 352 1.09 -24.03 14.03
N VAL A 353 0.24 -23.27 14.74
CA VAL A 353 0.49 -22.80 16.10
C VAL A 353 -0.83 -22.87 16.88
N SER A 354 -0.78 -23.27 18.16
CA SER A 354 -1.95 -23.18 19.02
C SER A 354 -1.58 -23.03 20.49
N GLN A 355 -2.57 -22.63 21.28
CA GLN A 355 -2.57 -22.80 22.72
C GLN A 355 -3.60 -23.88 23.07
N PRO A 356 -3.21 -25.15 23.30
CA PRO A 356 -4.15 -26.27 23.33
C PRO A 356 -4.83 -26.47 24.68
N HIS A 357 -5.49 -25.42 25.14
CA HIS A 357 -6.42 -25.43 26.26
C HIS A 357 -7.84 -25.13 25.78
N THR A 358 -8.82 -25.40 26.64
CA THR A 358 -10.21 -25.01 26.39
C THR A 358 -10.28 -23.51 26.09
N ASN A 359 -10.79 -23.14 24.91
CA ASN A 359 -10.86 -21.79 24.38
C ASN A 359 -9.51 -21.10 24.08
N GLY A 360 -8.38 -21.81 24.12
CA GLY A 360 -7.10 -21.27 23.63
C GLY A 360 -7.16 -20.99 22.12
N TYR A 361 -6.26 -20.17 21.58
CA TYR A 361 -6.29 -19.88 20.14
C TYR A 361 -5.66 -21.02 19.31
N THR A 362 -6.05 -21.11 18.05
CA THR A 362 -5.45 -22.04 17.08
C THR A 362 -5.28 -21.36 15.72
N PHE A 363 -4.15 -21.61 15.06
CA PHE A 363 -3.85 -21.23 13.68
C PHE A 363 -3.55 -22.51 12.89
N GLN A 364 -4.32 -22.77 11.85
CA GLN A 364 -4.36 -24.08 11.18
C GLN A 364 -4.33 -23.95 9.66
N LEU A 365 -3.83 -24.98 9.00
CA LEU A 365 -4.02 -25.27 7.59
C LEU A 365 -5.12 -26.32 7.45
N THR A 366 -6.02 -26.15 6.49
CA THR A 366 -7.06 -27.11 6.14
C THR A 366 -6.64 -28.02 5.00
N SER A 367 -7.30 -29.17 4.85
CA SER A 367 -7.08 -30.06 3.70
C SER A 367 -7.44 -29.44 2.35
N GLY A 368 -8.16 -28.32 2.33
CA GLY A 368 -8.46 -27.53 1.13
C GLY A 368 -7.40 -26.49 0.77
N GLY A 369 -6.35 -26.34 1.59
CA GLY A 369 -5.32 -25.30 1.37
C GLY A 369 -5.68 -23.93 1.93
N GLU A 370 -6.77 -23.83 2.70
CA GLU A 370 -7.16 -22.60 3.41
C GLU A 370 -6.58 -22.54 4.82
N LEU A 371 -6.46 -21.33 5.37
CA LEU A 371 -5.98 -21.06 6.71
C LEU A 371 -7.15 -20.76 7.67
N THR A 372 -7.06 -21.23 8.91
CA THR A 372 -8.12 -21.04 9.92
C THR A 372 -7.54 -20.46 11.20
N PHE A 373 -8.23 -19.50 11.82
CA PHE A 373 -7.88 -18.93 13.12
C PHE A 373 -9.09 -18.76 14.03
N GLY A 374 -8.90 -18.98 15.33
CA GLY A 374 -9.92 -18.67 16.35
C GLY A 374 -9.78 -19.52 17.60
N ALA A 375 -10.88 -19.67 18.34
CA ALA A 375 -10.93 -20.45 19.57
C ALA A 375 -10.88 -21.96 19.27
N LEU A 376 -9.91 -22.66 19.84
CA LEU A 376 -9.79 -24.10 19.79
C LEU A 376 -11.01 -24.77 20.46
N GLY A 377 -11.74 -25.57 19.69
CA GLY A 377 -12.99 -26.18 20.12
C GLY A 377 -14.19 -25.22 20.18
N GLY A 378 -14.03 -23.98 19.71
CA GLY A 378 -15.05 -22.94 19.66
C GLY A 378 -15.19 -22.33 18.27
N THR A 379 -15.53 -21.03 18.23
CA THR A 379 -15.69 -20.30 16.97
C THR A 379 -14.34 -20.02 16.32
N THR A 380 -14.22 -20.40 15.05
CA THR A 380 -13.09 -20.08 14.18
C THR A 380 -13.58 -19.42 12.91
N VAL A 381 -12.69 -18.69 12.25
CA VAL A 381 -12.89 -18.16 10.90
C VAL A 381 -11.83 -18.73 9.98
N THR A 382 -12.21 -18.97 8.74
CA THR A 382 -11.35 -19.53 7.71
C THR A 382 -11.15 -18.50 6.62
N SER A 383 -9.96 -18.47 6.04
CA SER A 383 -9.65 -17.63 4.91
C SER A 383 -10.45 -18.02 3.67
N SER A 384 -10.57 -17.07 2.76
CA SER A 384 -11.00 -17.30 1.38
C SER A 384 -9.85 -16.94 0.46
N GLY A 385 -9.27 -17.92 -0.25
CA GLY A 385 -8.23 -17.66 -1.25
C GLY A 385 -6.79 -17.74 -0.74
N ALA A 386 -6.53 -18.41 0.39
CA ALA A 386 -5.14 -18.69 0.79
C ALA A 386 -4.49 -19.70 -0.17
N GLY A 387 -5.23 -20.72 -0.63
CA GLY A 387 -4.84 -21.61 -1.72
C GLY A 387 -3.45 -22.23 -1.61
N ILE A 388 -3.02 -22.63 -0.40
CA ILE A 388 -1.69 -23.18 -0.15
C ILE A 388 -1.44 -24.39 -1.07
N SER A 389 -0.38 -24.33 -1.87
CA SER A 389 0.01 -25.44 -2.74
C SER A 389 1.09 -26.30 -2.09
N VAL A 390 1.08 -27.59 -2.42
CA VAL A 390 2.07 -28.54 -1.92
C VAL A 390 3.43 -28.35 -2.58
N SER A 391 4.46 -28.85 -1.92
CA SER A 391 5.84 -28.94 -2.43
C SER A 391 6.51 -27.60 -2.76
N GLN A 392 6.13 -26.53 -2.07
CA GLN A 392 6.82 -25.24 -2.13
C GLN A 392 6.81 -24.53 -0.78
N TRP A 393 7.84 -23.71 -0.54
CA TRP A 393 7.89 -22.83 0.62
C TRP A 393 6.85 -21.72 0.47
N THR A 394 6.01 -21.56 1.48
CA THR A 394 4.99 -20.52 1.54
C THR A 394 5.04 -19.84 2.90
N ASN A 395 5.17 -18.53 2.94
CA ASN A 395 4.99 -17.78 4.18
C ASN A 395 3.50 -17.66 4.47
N THR A 396 3.09 -17.97 5.69
CA THR A 396 1.70 -17.89 6.14
C THR A 396 1.65 -17.05 7.39
N ALA A 397 0.65 -16.17 7.48
CA ALA A 397 0.43 -15.40 8.68
C ALA A 397 -1.05 -15.15 8.96
N VAL A 398 -1.37 -14.92 10.23
CA VAL A 398 -2.64 -14.36 10.68
C VAL A 398 -2.36 -13.20 11.63
N SER A 399 -3.03 -12.07 11.42
CA SER A 399 -3.01 -10.88 12.27
C SER A 399 -4.42 -10.62 12.76
N TYR A 400 -4.63 -10.74 14.07
CA TYR A 400 -5.92 -10.59 14.72
C TYR A 400 -5.92 -9.36 15.63
N ASN A 401 -6.88 -8.45 15.42
CA ASN A 401 -6.97 -7.16 16.13
C ASN A 401 -8.06 -7.11 17.21
N GLY A 402 -8.64 -8.26 17.57
CA GLY A 402 -9.78 -8.33 18.50
C GLY A 402 -11.16 -8.23 17.85
N SER A 403 -11.23 -7.90 16.56
CA SER A 403 -12.49 -7.84 15.80
C SER A 403 -12.45 -8.54 14.45
N ASN A 404 -11.28 -8.61 13.81
CA ASN A 404 -11.06 -9.23 12.51
C ASN A 404 -9.77 -10.05 12.52
N ALA A 405 -9.80 -11.22 11.89
CA ALA A 405 -8.62 -12.04 11.66
C ALA A 405 -8.18 -11.88 10.20
N SER A 406 -7.09 -11.13 9.99
CA SER A 406 -6.50 -10.89 8.67
C SER A 406 -5.49 -11.98 8.34
N PHE A 407 -5.74 -12.76 7.30
CA PHE A 407 -4.87 -13.84 6.85
C PHE A 407 -3.96 -13.37 5.73
N TYR A 408 -2.69 -13.81 5.75
CA TYR A 408 -1.70 -13.48 4.75
C TYR A 408 -0.98 -14.71 4.21
N VAL A 409 -0.67 -14.68 2.92
CA VAL A 409 0.15 -15.68 2.22
C VAL A 409 1.23 -14.95 1.44
N ASN A 410 2.50 -15.29 1.65
CA ASN A 410 3.66 -14.64 1.03
C ASN A 410 3.64 -13.11 1.21
N GLY A 411 3.32 -12.65 2.42
CA GLY A 411 3.23 -11.22 2.73
C GLY A 411 2.03 -10.49 2.12
N ARG A 412 1.07 -11.19 1.52
CA ARG A 412 -0.14 -10.62 0.92
C ARG A 412 -1.38 -10.94 1.75
N LEU A 413 -2.24 -9.96 2.01
CA LEU A 413 -3.57 -10.16 2.61
C LEU A 413 -4.47 -10.96 1.66
N VAL A 414 -5.03 -12.07 2.13
CA VAL A 414 -5.95 -12.91 1.33
C VAL A 414 -7.40 -12.79 1.80
N SER A 415 -7.65 -12.55 3.09
CA SER A 415 -8.99 -12.34 3.64
C SER A 415 -8.93 -11.72 5.03
N SER A 416 -10.01 -11.05 5.47
CA SER A 416 -10.10 -10.46 6.82
C SER A 416 -11.49 -10.65 7.47
N PRO A 417 -11.95 -11.90 7.66
CA PRO A 417 -13.25 -12.18 8.28
C PRO A 417 -13.35 -11.60 9.70
N ALA A 418 -14.56 -11.15 10.04
CA ALA A 418 -14.88 -10.70 11.39
C ALA A 418 -14.87 -11.88 12.38
N LEU A 419 -14.22 -11.69 13.52
CA LEU A 419 -14.14 -12.65 14.61
C LEU A 419 -14.16 -11.88 15.94
N SER A 420 -15.26 -12.01 16.67
CA SER A 420 -15.40 -11.39 17.99
C SER A 420 -14.35 -11.90 18.98
N LEU A 421 -13.79 -10.99 19.78
CA LEU A 421 -12.87 -11.34 20.86
C LEU A 421 -13.50 -12.33 21.84
N TRP A 422 -12.69 -13.27 22.32
CA TRP A 422 -13.06 -14.25 23.33
C TRP A 422 -12.01 -14.31 24.44
N THR A 423 -12.40 -14.85 25.60
CA THR A 423 -11.50 -15.02 26.74
C THR A 423 -10.65 -16.27 26.56
N VAL A 424 -9.34 -16.10 26.66
CA VAL A 424 -8.36 -17.20 26.70
C VAL A 424 -7.82 -17.31 28.12
N SER A 425 -7.78 -18.53 28.67
CA SER A 425 -7.11 -18.81 29.95
C SER A 425 -5.60 -18.90 29.73
N ASP A 426 -4.79 -18.60 30.74
CA ASP A 426 -3.33 -18.74 30.65
C ASP A 426 -2.91 -20.20 30.38
N GLY A 427 -1.90 -20.41 29.53
CA GLY A 427 -1.37 -21.75 29.29
C GLY A 427 -0.34 -21.88 28.16
N ALA A 428 0.15 -23.10 27.97
CA ALA A 428 1.30 -23.36 27.09
C ALA A 428 0.95 -23.21 25.60
N VAL A 429 1.92 -22.78 24.79
CA VAL A 429 1.79 -22.59 23.34
C VAL A 429 2.67 -23.56 22.58
N PHE A 430 2.08 -24.26 21.62
CA PHE A 430 2.74 -25.30 20.82
C PHE A 430 2.74 -24.95 19.34
N VAL A 431 3.77 -25.41 18.64
CA VAL A 431 3.91 -25.35 17.18
C VAL A 431 3.78 -26.76 16.62
N GLY A 432 2.96 -26.94 15.60
CA GLY A 432 2.73 -28.24 14.97
C GLY A 432 1.64 -29.10 15.62
N LYS A 433 0.89 -28.61 16.62
CA LYS A 433 -0.11 -29.39 17.39
C LYS A 433 -1.20 -28.53 18.05
N ALA A 434 -2.43 -29.04 18.15
CA ALA A 434 -3.60 -28.43 18.81
C ALA A 434 -4.23 -29.26 19.97
N GLY A 435 -3.44 -30.01 20.73
CA GLY A 435 -3.92 -30.78 21.89
C GLY A 435 -3.94 -32.30 21.66
N SER A 436 -4.92 -33.02 22.19
CA SER A 436 -5.02 -34.49 22.08
C SER A 436 -5.64 -35.00 20.75
N THR A 437 -6.03 -34.09 19.86
CA THR A 437 -6.61 -34.37 18.53
C THR A 437 -5.50 -34.50 17.47
N PRO A 438 -5.63 -35.36 16.44
CA PRO A 438 -4.51 -35.78 15.57
C PRO A 438 -4.13 -34.75 14.47
N ASN A 439 -4.30 -33.45 14.71
CA ASN A 439 -3.98 -32.41 13.73
C ASN A 439 -2.49 -32.00 13.81
N TYR A 440 -1.60 -32.99 13.86
CA TYR A 440 -0.15 -32.78 13.86
C TYR A 440 0.32 -32.29 12.50
N PHE A 441 1.23 -31.33 12.47
CA PHE A 441 1.76 -30.81 11.22
C PHE A 441 2.68 -31.83 10.54
N ALA A 442 2.46 -32.07 9.25
CA ALA A 442 3.30 -32.91 8.41
C ALA A 442 3.96 -32.05 7.33
N GLY A 443 5.27 -31.81 7.45
CA GLY A 443 5.97 -30.89 6.56
C GLY A 443 7.17 -30.24 7.21
N LYS A 444 7.64 -29.14 6.62
CA LYS A 444 8.75 -28.34 7.16
C LYS A 444 8.23 -26.98 7.60
N MET A 445 8.74 -26.45 8.71
CA MET A 445 8.53 -25.06 9.10
C MET A 445 9.86 -24.31 9.30
N ASP A 446 9.82 -23.02 9.02
CA ASP A 446 10.95 -22.10 9.13
C ASP A 446 10.46 -20.72 9.62
N ASP A 447 11.33 -19.92 10.25
CA ASP A 447 11.07 -18.52 10.58
C ASP A 447 9.72 -18.23 11.29
N LEU A 448 9.48 -18.87 12.44
CA LEU A 448 8.32 -18.61 13.29
C LEU A 448 8.46 -17.28 14.04
N LEU A 449 7.46 -16.43 13.86
CA LEU A 449 7.29 -15.15 14.53
C LEU A 449 5.92 -15.10 15.22
N ILE A 450 5.89 -14.71 16.50
CA ILE A 450 4.65 -14.43 17.23
C ILE A 450 4.75 -13.03 17.84
N TYR A 451 3.72 -12.23 17.66
CA TYR A 451 3.58 -10.88 18.19
C TYR A 451 2.31 -10.78 19.03
N PRO A 452 2.32 -10.11 20.20
CA PRO A 452 1.18 -9.98 21.10
C PRO A 452 0.23 -8.84 20.69
N TYR A 453 0.22 -8.47 19.42
CA TYR A 453 -0.56 -7.37 18.85
C TYR A 453 -0.82 -7.61 17.36
N ASP A 454 -1.73 -6.83 16.76
CA ASP A 454 -2.03 -6.91 15.34
C ASP A 454 -0.99 -6.17 14.50
N ARG A 455 -0.59 -6.81 13.41
CA ARG A 455 0.33 -6.25 12.42
C ARG A 455 -0.39 -5.92 11.14
N THR A 456 0.03 -4.81 10.57
CA THR A 456 -0.41 -4.34 9.26
C THR A 456 0.21 -5.20 8.16
N LEU A 457 -0.37 -5.13 6.97
CA LEU A 457 0.19 -5.74 5.78
C LEU A 457 1.66 -5.42 5.54
N PHE A 458 2.04 -4.14 5.67
CA PHE A 458 3.42 -3.71 5.48
C PHE A 458 4.37 -4.42 6.44
N GLU A 459 4.00 -4.48 7.72
CA GLU A 459 4.82 -5.13 8.74
C GLU A 459 4.92 -6.65 8.49
N VAL A 460 3.81 -7.31 8.13
CA VAL A 460 3.84 -8.74 7.75
C VAL A 460 4.72 -8.97 6.50
N TYR A 461 4.73 -8.04 5.54
CA TYR A 461 5.61 -8.11 4.39
C TYR A 461 7.10 -7.91 4.76
N VAL A 462 7.41 -7.10 5.77
CA VAL A 462 8.79 -6.98 6.28
C VAL A 462 9.31 -8.31 6.85
N ASP A 463 8.45 -9.12 7.48
CA ASP A 463 8.84 -10.47 7.94
C ASP A 463 9.20 -11.39 6.78
N LEU A 464 8.45 -11.32 5.67
CA LEU A 464 8.74 -12.09 4.45
C LEU A 464 10.18 -11.85 3.96
N LEU A 465 10.67 -10.62 4.11
CA LEU A 465 12.02 -10.21 3.71
C LEU A 465 13.10 -10.51 4.77
N GLY A 466 12.75 -11.26 5.84
CA GLY A 466 13.67 -11.62 6.92
C GLY A 466 13.92 -10.48 7.92
N GLY A 467 13.00 -9.52 8.04
CA GLY A 467 13.11 -8.37 8.95
C GLY A 467 14.11 -7.31 8.49
N ALA A 468 14.52 -7.34 7.23
CA ALA A 468 15.48 -6.39 6.66
C ALA A 468 14.75 -5.39 5.78
N VAL A 469 14.39 -4.24 6.36
CA VAL A 469 14.44 -3.02 5.56
C VAL A 469 15.92 -2.83 5.18
N LYS A 470 16.31 -3.27 3.98
CA LYS A 470 17.68 -3.09 3.46
C LYS A 470 17.83 -1.63 3.01
N PHE A 471 18.32 -0.77 3.92
CA PHE A 471 18.56 0.65 3.64
C PHE A 471 19.75 0.86 2.69
N GLY A 472 19.59 1.75 1.69
CA GLY A 472 20.68 2.20 0.81
C GLY A 472 20.40 2.15 -0.70
N LYS A 473 19.29 1.54 -1.14
CA LYS A 473 18.73 1.79 -2.46
C LYS A 473 17.51 2.68 -2.31
N ILE A 474 17.53 3.87 -2.91
CA ILE A 474 16.31 4.63 -3.19
C ILE A 474 15.54 3.83 -4.25
N GLN A 475 14.79 2.84 -3.81
CA GLN A 475 13.56 2.45 -4.46
C GLN A 475 12.46 3.07 -3.62
N SER A 476 11.51 3.77 -4.24
CA SER A 476 10.31 4.21 -3.54
C SER A 476 9.60 2.97 -3.00
N LEU A 477 9.81 2.68 -1.72
CA LEU A 477 9.03 1.70 -0.98
C LEU A 477 7.80 2.43 -0.43
N GLU A 478 6.96 2.91 -1.35
CA GLU A 478 5.52 2.95 -1.06
C GLU A 478 5.08 1.51 -0.77
N PRO A 479 4.07 1.27 0.07
CA PRO A 479 3.60 -0.07 0.34
C PRO A 479 3.23 -0.74 -1.00
N ALA A 480 4.04 -1.72 -1.41
CA ALA A 480 3.62 -2.71 -2.38
C ALA A 480 2.47 -3.49 -1.73
N ASN A 481 1.25 -2.99 -1.90
CA ASN A 481 0.03 -3.65 -1.47
C ASN A 481 0.10 -5.11 -1.94
N ALA A 482 -0.01 -6.06 -1.00
CA ALA A 482 -0.72 -7.32 -1.13
C ALA A 482 -1.40 -7.45 -2.49
N GLN A 483 -0.69 -8.03 -3.44
CA GLN A 483 -1.13 -8.21 -4.82
C GLN A 483 -2.19 -9.31 -4.80
N VAL A 484 -3.44 -9.01 -4.45
CA VAL A 484 -4.62 -9.88 -4.61
C VAL A 484 -4.41 -10.82 -5.81
N ALA A 485 -4.72 -12.12 -5.70
CA ALA A 485 -4.52 -13.06 -6.81
C ALA A 485 -5.46 -12.74 -7.95
N CYS A 486 -5.06 -11.78 -8.78
CA CYS A 486 -5.79 -11.44 -9.96
C CYS A 486 -5.71 -12.59 -10.97
N PRO A 487 -6.76 -12.81 -11.77
CA PRO A 487 -6.72 -13.79 -12.84
C PRO A 487 -5.51 -13.56 -13.76
N SER A 488 -5.06 -14.61 -14.45
CA SER A 488 -3.96 -14.47 -15.41
C SER A 488 -4.23 -13.34 -16.39
N GLY A 489 -3.27 -12.42 -16.52
CA GLY A 489 -3.41 -11.24 -17.36
C GLY A 489 -4.09 -10.03 -16.72
N PHE A 490 -4.48 -10.10 -15.45
CA PHE A 490 -5.07 -8.99 -14.70
C PHE A 490 -4.03 -8.37 -13.75
N ILE A 491 -4.22 -7.10 -13.41
CA ILE A 491 -3.46 -6.38 -12.39
C ILE A 491 -4.36 -5.99 -11.23
N HIS A 492 -3.75 -5.82 -10.05
CA HIS A 492 -4.43 -5.32 -8.86
C HIS A 492 -4.55 -3.80 -8.90
N VAL A 493 -5.73 -3.28 -8.59
CA VAL A 493 -6.02 -1.86 -8.46
C VAL A 493 -6.47 -1.59 -7.03
N PRO A 494 -5.77 -0.72 -6.27
CA PRO A 494 -6.24 -0.29 -4.96
C PRO A 494 -7.55 0.49 -5.11
N GLY A 495 -8.53 0.16 -4.28
CA GLY A 495 -9.83 0.83 -4.26
C GLY A 495 -9.71 2.32 -3.92
N ASP A 496 -10.67 3.11 -4.40
CA ASP A 496 -10.84 4.52 -4.03
C ASP A 496 -12.23 4.74 -3.41
N PRO A 497 -12.30 5.16 -2.13
CA PRO A 497 -13.56 5.49 -1.46
C PRO A 497 -14.37 6.58 -2.15
N LEU A 498 -13.74 7.47 -2.92
CA LEU A 498 -14.44 8.50 -3.70
C LEU A 498 -15.45 7.89 -4.68
N TYR A 499 -15.11 6.71 -5.21
CA TYR A 499 -15.93 5.98 -6.18
C TYR A 499 -16.69 4.80 -5.57
N GLY A 500 -16.60 4.61 -4.25
CA GLY A 500 -17.17 3.46 -3.57
C GLY A 500 -16.57 2.12 -4.04
N THR A 501 -15.35 2.15 -4.56
CA THR A 501 -14.65 0.94 -5.03
C THR A 501 -13.81 0.34 -3.91
N SER A 502 -13.92 -0.97 -3.69
CA SER A 502 -12.91 -1.75 -2.96
C SER A 502 -11.71 -2.03 -3.86
N ASP A 503 -10.66 -2.66 -3.33
CA ASP A 503 -9.63 -3.29 -4.15
C ASP A 503 -10.28 -4.22 -5.19
N PHE A 504 -9.75 -4.23 -6.42
CA PHE A 504 -10.24 -5.05 -7.53
C PHE A 504 -9.13 -5.44 -8.50
N CYS A 505 -9.42 -6.42 -9.34
CA CYS A 505 -8.53 -6.85 -10.42
C CYS A 505 -9.10 -6.42 -11.76
N VAL A 506 -8.25 -5.94 -12.67
CA VAL A 506 -8.66 -5.51 -14.02
C VAL A 506 -7.71 -6.07 -15.07
N MET A 507 -8.21 -6.37 -16.27
CA MET A 507 -7.37 -6.77 -17.40
C MET A 507 -6.23 -5.77 -17.63
N LYS A 508 -4.98 -6.25 -17.57
CA LYS A 508 -3.75 -5.47 -17.81
C LYS A 508 -3.70 -4.89 -19.21
N TYR A 509 -4.11 -5.69 -20.19
CA TYR A 509 -4.16 -5.37 -21.60
C TYR A 509 -5.62 -5.34 -22.06
N GLU A 510 -5.91 -4.67 -23.17
CA GLU A 510 -7.21 -4.81 -23.86
C GLU A 510 -7.57 -6.28 -24.07
N ALA A 511 -8.85 -6.61 -23.96
CA ALA A 511 -9.36 -7.97 -24.18
C ALA A 511 -9.01 -8.45 -25.60
N LYS A 512 -8.62 -9.74 -25.70
CA LYS A 512 -8.24 -10.40 -26.95
C LYS A 512 -8.94 -11.74 -27.07
N CYS A 513 -9.06 -12.24 -28.29
CA CYS A 513 -9.53 -13.61 -28.49
C CYS A 513 -8.36 -14.60 -28.47
N ASP A 514 -8.43 -15.56 -27.58
CA ASP A 514 -7.68 -16.81 -27.58
C ASP A 514 -8.54 -17.84 -28.32
N ALA A 515 -8.19 -18.14 -29.57
CA ALA A 515 -8.99 -19.00 -30.43
C ALA A 515 -8.62 -20.48 -30.29
N ASP A 516 -7.37 -20.77 -29.93
CA ASP A 516 -6.84 -22.13 -29.78
C ASP A 516 -6.90 -22.66 -28.33
N GLY A 517 -7.21 -21.80 -27.36
CA GLY A 517 -7.37 -22.15 -25.94
C GLY A 517 -6.06 -22.19 -25.16
N ASN A 518 -4.98 -21.59 -25.67
CA ASN A 518 -3.65 -21.62 -25.04
C ASN A 518 -3.46 -20.54 -23.94
N GLY A 519 -4.44 -19.65 -23.74
CA GLY A 519 -4.40 -18.56 -22.77
C GLY A 519 -3.76 -17.26 -23.28
N VAL A 520 -3.42 -17.17 -24.57
CA VAL A 520 -2.80 -16.01 -25.22
C VAL A 520 -3.66 -15.56 -26.39
N GLY A 521 -3.73 -14.25 -26.61
CA GLY A 521 -4.49 -13.69 -27.72
C GLY A 521 -3.86 -14.02 -29.07
N ASP A 522 -4.72 -14.27 -30.06
CA ASP A 522 -4.31 -14.65 -31.41
C ASP A 522 -4.36 -13.48 -32.40
N THR A 523 -3.66 -13.67 -33.53
CA THR A 523 -3.67 -12.76 -34.70
C THR A 523 -4.22 -13.43 -35.96
N THR A 524 -4.83 -14.61 -35.82
CA THR A 524 -5.33 -15.43 -36.94
C THR A 524 -6.83 -15.26 -37.20
N GLY A 525 -7.53 -14.46 -36.38
CA GLY A 525 -8.95 -14.16 -36.55
C GLY A 525 -9.24 -13.27 -37.76
N THR A 526 -10.52 -13.02 -38.00
CA THR A 526 -10.91 -12.08 -39.06
C THR A 526 -10.51 -10.65 -38.69
N ASP A 527 -9.67 -9.99 -39.50
CA ASP A 527 -9.34 -8.56 -39.41
C ASP A 527 -9.84 -7.80 -40.65
N THR A 528 -10.16 -6.52 -40.45
CA THR A 528 -10.62 -5.60 -41.51
C THR A 528 -9.53 -4.62 -41.97
N GLY A 529 -8.26 -4.94 -41.70
CA GLY A 529 -7.09 -4.13 -42.05
C GLY A 529 -6.64 -3.18 -40.95
N TYR A 530 -7.10 -3.38 -39.71
CA TYR A 530 -6.80 -2.51 -38.56
C TYR A 530 -6.08 -3.24 -37.43
N ASN A 531 -5.64 -4.49 -37.65
CA ASN A 531 -5.03 -5.34 -36.61
C ASN A 531 -5.92 -5.48 -35.37
N THR A 532 -7.22 -5.63 -35.59
CA THR A 532 -8.21 -5.83 -34.54
C THR A 532 -9.05 -7.05 -34.86
N TRP A 533 -9.36 -7.86 -33.86
CA TRP A 533 -10.21 -9.03 -34.03
C TRP A 533 -11.66 -8.60 -34.27
N ASN A 534 -12.24 -8.97 -35.41
CA ASN A 534 -13.61 -8.60 -35.78
C ASN A 534 -14.64 -9.55 -35.14
N ASN A 535 -15.09 -9.20 -33.94
CA ASN A 535 -16.04 -10.03 -33.20
C ASN A 535 -17.40 -10.20 -33.89
N ALA A 536 -17.86 -9.20 -34.65
CA ALA A 536 -19.11 -9.28 -35.40
C ALA A 536 -19.07 -10.33 -36.54
N ALA A 537 -17.90 -10.57 -37.13
CA ALA A 537 -17.73 -11.57 -38.20
C ALA A 537 -17.22 -12.92 -37.68
N ASP A 538 -16.42 -12.91 -36.62
CA ASP A 538 -15.75 -14.08 -36.05
C ASP A 538 -15.84 -14.03 -34.51
N PRO A 539 -17.01 -14.36 -33.92
CA PRO A 539 -17.22 -14.22 -32.49
C PRO A 539 -16.23 -15.02 -31.65
N CYS A 540 -15.78 -14.43 -30.53
CA CYS A 540 -14.86 -15.09 -29.60
C CYS A 540 -15.59 -16.02 -28.61
N SER A 541 -16.44 -16.89 -29.13
CA SER A 541 -17.22 -17.85 -28.34
C SER A 541 -17.36 -19.19 -29.07
N GLY A 542 -17.52 -20.26 -28.28
CA GLY A 542 -17.68 -21.64 -28.76
C GLY A 542 -16.37 -22.41 -28.93
N GLY A 543 -16.41 -23.72 -28.70
CA GLY A 543 -15.22 -24.58 -28.77
C GLY A 543 -14.19 -24.23 -27.69
N SER A 544 -12.93 -24.05 -28.09
CA SER A 544 -11.82 -23.58 -27.23
C SER A 544 -11.75 -22.05 -27.07
N ARG A 545 -12.61 -21.30 -27.78
CA ARG A 545 -12.49 -19.85 -27.91
C ARG A 545 -12.87 -19.10 -26.64
N GLN A 546 -12.12 -18.04 -26.36
CA GLN A 546 -12.06 -17.51 -25.02
C GLN A 546 -11.49 -16.08 -25.01
N ILE A 547 -12.05 -15.18 -24.20
CA ILE A 547 -11.45 -13.86 -24.00
C ILE A 547 -10.30 -13.96 -22.98
N VAL A 548 -9.19 -13.31 -23.29
CA VAL A 548 -7.99 -13.27 -22.45
C VAL A 548 -7.42 -11.86 -22.39
N SER A 549 -6.66 -11.57 -21.35
CA SER A 549 -5.80 -10.39 -21.27
C SER A 549 -4.34 -10.83 -21.40
N SER A 550 -3.73 -10.55 -22.54
CA SER A 550 -2.32 -10.88 -22.79
C SER A 550 -1.68 -9.82 -23.66
N ALA A 551 -0.34 -9.76 -23.65
CA ALA A 551 0.41 -8.77 -24.43
C ALA A 551 0.26 -9.01 -25.94
N ALA A 552 0.34 -10.29 -26.35
CA ALA A 552 0.21 -10.73 -27.73
C ALA A 552 -1.25 -10.91 -28.14
N GLY A 553 -1.49 -10.82 -29.45
CA GLY A 553 -2.81 -10.95 -30.08
C GLY A 553 -3.42 -9.61 -30.49
N TRP A 554 -4.34 -9.66 -31.43
CA TRP A 554 -5.08 -8.47 -31.83
C TRP A 554 -6.12 -8.08 -30.77
N PRO A 555 -6.19 -6.80 -30.36
CA PRO A 555 -7.28 -6.31 -29.53
C PRO A 555 -8.63 -6.67 -30.15
N LEU A 556 -9.54 -7.18 -29.31
CA LEU A 556 -10.88 -7.54 -29.75
C LEU A 556 -11.73 -6.29 -29.95
N ALA A 557 -12.34 -6.17 -31.14
CA ALA A 557 -13.13 -5.02 -31.52
C ALA A 557 -14.42 -5.42 -32.24
N ARG A 558 -15.18 -4.42 -32.74
CA ARG A 558 -16.49 -4.63 -33.37
C ARG A 558 -17.43 -5.42 -32.46
N ILE A 559 -17.49 -4.99 -31.22
CA ILE A 559 -18.26 -5.63 -30.15
C ILE A 559 -19.19 -4.59 -29.50
N ALA A 560 -20.41 -5.01 -29.18
CA ALA A 560 -21.36 -4.19 -28.44
C ALA A 560 -20.98 -4.12 -26.96
N GLN A 561 -21.42 -3.08 -26.25
CA GLN A 561 -21.36 -3.03 -24.79
C GLN A 561 -22.27 -4.13 -24.22
N ASP A 562 -23.53 -4.08 -24.65
CA ASP A 562 -24.61 -5.02 -24.31
C ASP A 562 -25.68 -4.92 -25.42
N ASP A 563 -25.81 -5.97 -26.23
CA ASP A 563 -26.87 -6.10 -27.24
C ASP A 563 -27.86 -7.24 -26.92
N GLY A 564 -27.74 -7.82 -25.72
CA GLY A 564 -28.52 -8.96 -25.27
C GLY A 564 -28.13 -10.28 -25.92
N THR A 565 -27.01 -10.34 -26.65
CA THR A 565 -26.48 -11.57 -27.22
C THR A 565 -25.31 -12.10 -26.39
N ALA A 566 -24.98 -13.38 -26.54
CA ALA A 566 -23.82 -13.95 -25.85
C ALA A 566 -22.46 -13.43 -26.37
N ASN A 567 -22.44 -12.55 -27.37
CA ASN A 567 -21.24 -12.07 -28.06
C ASN A 567 -20.97 -10.57 -27.84
N ASP A 568 -21.54 -9.99 -26.79
CA ASP A 568 -21.22 -8.63 -26.35
C ASP A 568 -20.20 -8.61 -25.19
N SER A 569 -19.68 -7.41 -24.90
CA SER A 569 -18.59 -7.20 -23.94
C SER A 569 -19.01 -7.63 -22.53
N LYS A 570 -20.24 -7.28 -22.13
CA LYS A 570 -20.81 -7.64 -20.83
C LYS A 570 -20.94 -9.15 -20.67
N SER A 571 -21.56 -9.82 -21.65
CA SER A 571 -21.74 -11.27 -21.63
C SER A 571 -20.40 -12.04 -21.63
N TYR A 572 -19.38 -11.53 -22.31
CA TYR A 572 -18.05 -12.13 -22.28
C TYR A 572 -17.40 -12.06 -20.89
N CYS A 573 -17.48 -10.93 -20.20
CA CYS A 573 -17.00 -10.83 -18.82
C CYS A 573 -17.82 -11.69 -17.86
N ASP A 574 -19.16 -11.56 -17.91
CA ASP A 574 -20.09 -12.24 -17.00
C ASP A 574 -19.97 -13.77 -17.11
N SER A 575 -19.72 -14.30 -18.31
CA SER A 575 -19.53 -15.74 -18.53
C SER A 575 -18.34 -16.36 -17.77
N ARG A 576 -17.41 -15.52 -17.28
CA ARG A 576 -16.23 -15.93 -16.50
C ARG A 576 -16.33 -15.57 -15.01
N GLY A 577 -17.50 -15.09 -14.55
CA GLY A 577 -17.65 -14.56 -13.20
C GLY A 577 -16.91 -13.24 -12.98
N TRP A 578 -16.60 -12.53 -14.07
CA TRP A 578 -16.10 -11.16 -14.06
C TRP A 578 -17.26 -10.21 -14.38
N HIS A 579 -16.99 -8.92 -14.44
CA HIS A 579 -17.92 -7.92 -14.96
C HIS A 579 -17.19 -7.00 -15.95
N LEU A 580 -17.94 -6.42 -16.88
CA LEU A 580 -17.42 -5.32 -17.70
C LEU A 580 -17.00 -4.18 -16.78
N ILE A 581 -15.80 -3.63 -16.97
CA ILE A 581 -15.26 -2.60 -16.06
C ILE A 581 -16.27 -1.48 -15.86
N THR A 582 -16.52 -1.13 -14.60
CA THR A 582 -17.43 -0.04 -14.28
C THR A 582 -16.78 1.31 -14.54
N ASN A 583 -17.57 2.37 -14.76
CA ASN A 583 -16.96 3.70 -14.86
C ASN A 583 -16.29 4.13 -13.55
N ASN A 584 -16.80 3.69 -12.40
CA ASN A 584 -16.19 3.96 -11.10
C ASN A 584 -14.82 3.29 -10.99
N GLU A 585 -14.68 2.03 -11.41
CA GLU A 585 -13.39 1.34 -11.47
C GLU A 585 -12.43 2.00 -12.47
N TRP A 586 -12.91 2.40 -13.66
CA TRP A 586 -12.10 3.18 -14.61
C TRP A 586 -11.58 4.46 -13.96
N MET A 587 -12.45 5.19 -13.28
CA MET A 587 -12.09 6.45 -12.63
C MET A 587 -11.18 6.24 -11.42
N THR A 588 -11.28 5.12 -10.70
CA THR A 588 -10.30 4.72 -9.68
C THR A 588 -8.90 4.57 -10.29
N ILE A 589 -8.77 3.88 -11.43
CA ILE A 589 -7.50 3.75 -12.16
C ILE A 589 -7.04 5.13 -12.64
N ALA A 590 -7.93 5.93 -13.24
CA ALA A 590 -7.62 7.26 -13.75
C ALA A 590 -7.10 8.21 -12.66
N ARG A 591 -7.76 8.25 -11.49
CA ARG A 591 -7.32 9.03 -10.32
C ARG A 591 -5.99 8.54 -9.77
N ASN A 592 -5.76 7.24 -9.78
CA ASN A 592 -4.50 6.67 -9.33
C ASN A 592 -3.35 7.11 -10.27
N THR A 593 -3.54 6.97 -11.59
CA THR A 593 -2.52 7.32 -12.59
C THR A 593 -2.17 8.82 -12.60
N GLU A 594 -3.16 9.72 -12.51
CA GLU A 594 -2.91 11.17 -12.60
C GLU A 594 -2.14 11.73 -11.41
N ARG A 595 -2.18 11.07 -10.25
CA ARG A 595 -1.49 11.50 -9.02
C ARG A 595 0.01 11.19 -9.06
N LEU A 596 0.43 10.26 -9.92
CA LEU A 596 1.80 9.74 -9.93
C LEU A 596 2.63 10.44 -10.98
N GLY A 597 3.71 11.11 -10.54
CA GLY A 597 4.60 11.84 -11.43
C GLY A 597 5.24 10.97 -12.52
N SER A 598 5.39 9.66 -12.29
CA SER A 598 5.89 8.69 -13.26
C SER A 598 5.07 8.62 -14.56
N ASN A 599 3.80 9.06 -14.54
CA ASN A 599 2.92 9.09 -15.70
C ASN A 599 2.93 10.45 -16.44
N TRP A 600 3.63 11.45 -15.89
CA TRP A 600 3.72 12.81 -16.46
C TRP A 600 5.06 12.98 -17.17
N CYS A 601 5.01 13.04 -18.49
CA CYS A 601 6.15 12.97 -19.40
C CYS A 601 6.14 14.13 -20.39
N ALA A 602 7.25 14.32 -21.09
CA ALA A 602 7.26 15.08 -22.33
C ALA A 602 6.34 14.42 -23.38
N LEU A 603 5.87 15.20 -24.35
CA LEU A 603 4.85 14.78 -25.33
C LEU A 603 5.23 13.52 -26.13
N ASN A 604 6.53 13.30 -26.36
CA ASN A 604 7.08 12.12 -27.05
C ASN A 604 7.28 10.89 -26.14
N GLY A 605 6.75 10.91 -24.91
CA GLY A 605 6.86 9.84 -23.93
C GLY A 605 8.15 9.80 -23.11
N THR A 606 9.04 10.79 -23.22
CA THR A 606 10.32 10.85 -22.45
C THR A 606 10.26 11.72 -21.21
N GLY A 607 11.31 11.64 -20.38
CA GLY A 607 11.52 12.58 -19.28
C GLY A 607 10.38 12.54 -18.26
N CYS A 608 9.81 11.36 -18.01
CA CYS A 608 8.74 11.14 -17.05
C CYS A 608 9.21 11.37 -15.59
N GLY A 609 8.27 11.46 -14.66
CA GLY A 609 8.56 11.76 -13.24
C GLY A 609 8.23 13.19 -12.82
N ASN A 610 7.54 13.95 -13.67
CA ASN A 610 7.22 15.35 -13.42
C ASN A 610 6.03 15.49 -12.46
N SER A 611 5.93 16.64 -11.78
CA SER A 611 4.75 16.92 -10.96
C SER A 611 3.46 16.91 -11.79
N PRO A 612 2.34 16.39 -11.27
CA PRO A 612 1.08 16.37 -12.02
C PRO A 612 0.68 17.74 -12.58
N GLY A 613 0.30 17.77 -13.85
CA GLY A 613 -0.07 18.99 -14.58
C GLY A 613 1.08 19.85 -15.10
N SER A 614 2.34 19.59 -14.72
CA SER A 614 3.50 20.38 -15.18
C SER A 614 3.98 19.99 -16.58
N GLN A 615 3.64 18.79 -17.04
CA GLN A 615 3.90 18.26 -18.37
C GLN A 615 2.64 17.56 -18.90
N TYR A 616 2.78 16.51 -19.71
CA TYR A 616 1.67 15.79 -20.32
C TYR A 616 1.47 14.45 -19.64
N LEU A 617 0.23 14.12 -19.30
CA LEU A 617 -0.14 12.76 -18.92
C LEU A 617 0.04 11.85 -20.14
N ALA A 618 0.62 10.67 -19.96
CA ALA A 618 0.82 9.72 -21.05
C ALA A 618 -0.53 9.41 -21.76
N ALA A 619 -0.55 9.54 -23.08
CA ALA A 619 -1.79 9.54 -23.87
C ALA A 619 -2.02 8.26 -24.70
N GLY A 620 -1.18 7.23 -24.52
CA GLY A 620 -1.28 5.98 -25.26
C GLY A 620 -0.90 6.13 -26.73
N HIS A 621 -1.24 5.12 -27.54
CA HIS A 621 -1.12 5.18 -28.99
C HIS A 621 -2.29 5.97 -29.58
N ASN A 622 -2.02 7.11 -30.20
CA ASN A 622 -3.08 8.06 -30.56
C ASN A 622 -2.78 9.01 -31.73
N ASP A 623 -1.64 8.91 -32.42
CA ASP A 623 -1.23 9.89 -33.45
C ASP A 623 -1.42 9.44 -34.91
N ASN A 624 -2.08 8.29 -35.11
CA ASN A 624 -2.31 7.63 -36.40
C ASN A 624 -1.02 7.11 -37.08
N GLY A 625 0.08 7.03 -36.34
CA GLY A 625 1.35 6.45 -36.75
C GLY A 625 1.74 5.29 -35.84
N PRO A 626 1.49 4.02 -36.22
CA PRO A 626 0.71 3.57 -37.37
C PRO A 626 -0.83 3.71 -37.20
N ALA A 627 -1.58 3.51 -38.29
CA ALA A 627 -3.04 3.71 -38.32
C ALA A 627 -3.84 2.42 -38.03
N PHE A 628 -3.45 1.67 -36.99
CA PHE A 628 -4.06 0.40 -36.62
C PHE A 628 -3.76 0.04 -35.16
N GLY A 629 -4.50 -0.93 -34.61
CA GLY A 629 -4.29 -1.44 -33.27
C GLY A 629 -2.91 -2.07 -33.10
N LEU A 630 -2.31 -1.87 -31.93
CA LEU A 630 -0.99 -2.38 -31.60
C LEU A 630 -1.06 -3.44 -30.50
N GLN A 631 -0.26 -4.50 -30.67
CA GLN A 631 0.04 -5.45 -29.59
C GLN A 631 0.90 -4.78 -28.52
N ALA A 632 0.76 -5.20 -27.27
CA ALA A 632 1.60 -4.71 -26.18
C ALA A 632 2.89 -5.55 -26.08
N SER A 633 3.87 -5.06 -25.32
CA SER A 633 5.06 -5.85 -24.99
C SER A 633 4.82 -6.73 -23.77
N THR A 634 5.51 -7.86 -23.68
CA THR A 634 5.60 -8.67 -22.45
C THR A 634 6.53 -8.05 -21.41
N ASP A 635 7.29 -7.03 -21.78
CA ASP A 635 8.20 -6.28 -20.92
C ASP A 635 7.65 -4.86 -20.69
N ASP A 636 7.19 -4.60 -19.47
CA ASP A 636 6.59 -3.30 -19.09
C ASP A 636 7.54 -2.11 -19.21
N SER A 637 8.86 -2.35 -19.33
CA SER A 637 9.83 -1.28 -19.59
C SER A 637 9.81 -0.79 -21.04
N GLN A 638 9.17 -1.54 -21.94
CA GLN A 638 9.07 -1.23 -23.38
C GLN A 638 7.89 -0.31 -23.68
N VAL A 639 7.83 0.81 -22.98
CA VAL A 639 6.65 1.68 -22.89
C VAL A 639 6.23 2.35 -24.20
N CYS A 640 7.05 2.29 -25.25
CA CYS A 640 6.76 2.83 -26.59
C CYS A 640 6.73 1.71 -27.67
N TYR A 641 6.53 0.46 -27.27
CA TYR A 641 6.50 -0.71 -28.16
C TYR A 641 5.51 -0.55 -29.31
N GLY A 642 5.95 -0.83 -30.54
CA GLY A 642 5.09 -0.83 -31.73
C GLY A 642 4.75 0.55 -32.30
N THR A 643 5.03 1.65 -31.60
CA THR A 643 4.60 3.01 -31.99
C THR A 643 5.32 3.56 -33.22
N VAL A 644 6.56 3.12 -33.47
CA VAL A 644 7.32 3.54 -34.66
C VAL A 644 7.53 2.39 -35.62
N THR A 645 8.01 1.26 -35.10
CA THR A 645 8.25 0.04 -35.87
C THR A 645 7.44 -1.07 -35.23
N LYS A 646 6.66 -1.78 -36.05
CA LYS A 646 5.82 -2.88 -35.62
C LYS A 646 6.63 -3.90 -34.82
N ASP A 647 6.05 -4.36 -33.72
CA ASP A 647 6.60 -5.40 -32.83
C ASP A 647 8.04 -5.11 -32.36
N THR A 648 8.40 -3.83 -32.24
CA THR A 648 9.74 -3.39 -31.80
C THR A 648 9.59 -2.30 -30.76
N ASN A 649 10.31 -2.42 -29.64
CA ASN A 649 10.45 -1.30 -28.72
C ASN A 649 11.41 -0.27 -29.31
N THR A 650 10.89 0.93 -29.54
CA THR A 650 11.75 2.10 -29.76
C THR A 650 11.86 2.86 -28.46
N ALA A 651 13.07 3.31 -28.12
CA ALA A 651 13.22 4.19 -26.97
C ALA A 651 12.35 5.42 -27.19
N CYS A 652 11.51 5.75 -26.21
CA CYS A 652 10.73 6.98 -26.27
C CYS A 652 11.68 8.16 -26.51
N GLY A 653 11.26 9.15 -27.29
CA GLY A 653 12.04 10.38 -27.51
C GLY A 653 12.03 10.90 -28.94
N SER A 654 11.71 10.05 -29.91
CA SER A 654 11.51 10.48 -31.29
C SER A 654 10.16 11.20 -31.44
N GLY A 655 9.98 12.00 -32.50
CA GLY A 655 8.72 12.70 -32.74
C GLY A 655 7.50 11.78 -32.97
N ALA A 656 7.73 10.49 -33.25
CA ALA A 656 6.69 9.50 -33.55
C ALA A 656 6.50 8.45 -32.43
N THR A 657 7.16 8.60 -31.27
CA THR A 657 6.95 7.68 -30.13
C THR A 657 5.86 8.17 -29.20
N GLN A 658 4.97 7.28 -28.75
CA GLN A 658 4.02 7.55 -27.67
C GLN A 658 4.16 6.54 -26.53
N ARG A 659 4.03 7.03 -25.29
CA ARG A 659 4.06 6.18 -24.11
C ARG A 659 2.70 5.50 -23.93
N ARG A 660 2.70 4.17 -23.95
CA ARG A 660 1.54 3.27 -23.89
C ARG A 660 1.26 2.68 -22.50
N THR A 661 2.11 2.93 -21.51
CA THR A 661 1.94 2.39 -20.15
C THR A 661 1.71 3.46 -19.10
N HIS A 662 0.87 3.11 -18.13
CA HIS A 662 0.60 3.91 -16.93
C HIS A 662 0.90 3.08 -15.69
N PHE A 663 1.60 3.69 -14.74
CA PHE A 663 1.89 3.11 -13.43
C PHE A 663 0.76 3.42 -12.44
N LEU A 664 0.52 2.48 -11.54
CA LEU A 664 -0.34 2.64 -10.36
C LEU A 664 0.50 2.76 -9.09
N ALA A 665 -0.11 3.25 -8.01
CA ALA A 665 0.57 3.57 -6.76
C ALA A 665 1.13 2.34 -6.05
N ASN A 666 0.55 1.16 -6.33
CA ASN A 666 1.03 -0.14 -5.84
C ASN A 666 2.14 -0.75 -6.72
N GLY A 667 2.62 -0.04 -7.75
CA GLY A 667 3.67 -0.50 -8.66
C GLY A 667 3.18 -1.25 -9.89
N GLU A 668 1.87 -1.54 -9.99
CA GLU A 668 1.30 -2.20 -11.17
C GLU A 668 1.37 -1.32 -12.42
N VAL A 669 1.35 -1.98 -13.58
CA VAL A 669 1.40 -1.34 -14.89
C VAL A 669 0.19 -1.74 -15.70
N ILE A 670 -0.56 -0.75 -16.18
CA ILE A 670 -1.64 -0.95 -17.15
C ILE A 670 -1.21 -0.44 -18.52
N TRP A 671 -1.52 -1.21 -19.56
CA TRP A 671 -1.20 -0.87 -20.95
C TRP A 671 -2.42 -0.26 -21.64
N ASP A 672 -2.18 0.70 -22.52
CA ASP A 672 -3.12 1.25 -23.50
C ASP A 672 -4.37 1.94 -22.93
N LEU A 673 -4.41 2.20 -21.63
CA LEU A 673 -5.58 2.81 -20.95
C LEU A 673 -6.03 4.13 -21.58
N ALA A 674 -5.11 4.97 -22.04
CA ALA A 674 -5.40 6.28 -22.62
C ALA A 674 -5.62 6.26 -24.14
N GLY A 675 -5.20 5.20 -24.82
CA GLY A 675 -5.08 5.18 -26.28
C GLY A 675 -4.53 3.86 -26.82
N ASN A 676 -5.29 3.22 -27.69
CA ASN A 676 -4.96 2.20 -28.69
C ASN A 676 -6.31 1.85 -29.34
N LEU A 677 -7.25 1.35 -28.53
CA LEU A 677 -8.69 1.30 -28.82
C LEU A 677 -9.51 2.09 -27.77
N TRP A 678 -10.74 2.40 -28.14
CA TRP A 678 -11.77 2.79 -27.17
C TRP A 678 -12.20 1.59 -26.34
N GLU A 679 -12.58 1.84 -25.09
CA GLU A 679 -12.98 0.79 -24.15
C GLU A 679 -14.42 1.05 -23.70
N TRP A 680 -15.30 0.06 -23.89
CA TRP A 680 -16.60 0.07 -23.22
C TRP A 680 -16.41 -0.02 -21.70
N THR A 681 -17.14 0.82 -20.97
CA THR A 681 -17.42 0.60 -19.54
C THR A 681 -18.87 0.14 -19.39
N ASP A 682 -19.32 -0.29 -18.21
CA ASP A 682 -20.71 -0.73 -18.00
C ASP A 682 -21.74 0.42 -17.84
N ASN A 683 -21.27 1.67 -17.78
CA ASN A 683 -22.14 2.83 -17.56
C ASN A 683 -22.83 3.29 -18.84
N THR A 684 -24.00 3.91 -18.64
CA THR A 684 -24.78 4.56 -19.68
C THR A 684 -25.38 5.88 -19.21
N VAL A 685 -25.82 6.70 -20.15
CA VAL A 685 -26.52 7.98 -19.90
C VAL A 685 -27.60 8.19 -20.95
N LEU A 686 -28.67 8.90 -20.59
CA LEU A 686 -29.65 9.36 -21.58
C LEU A 686 -29.10 10.59 -22.29
N ARG A 687 -29.37 10.74 -23.59
CA ARG A 687 -28.87 11.89 -24.37
C ARG A 687 -29.18 13.24 -23.72
N LYS A 688 -30.40 13.41 -23.24
CA LYS A 688 -30.84 14.62 -22.52
C LYS A 688 -30.10 14.91 -21.21
N ASP A 689 -29.44 13.91 -20.65
CA ASP A 689 -28.71 13.98 -19.37
C ASP A 689 -27.19 14.14 -19.60
N GLU A 690 -26.74 14.21 -20.86
CA GLU A 690 -25.34 14.48 -21.20
C GLU A 690 -24.91 15.91 -20.79
N PRO A 691 -23.60 16.16 -20.64
CA PRO A 691 -23.10 17.49 -20.27
C PRO A 691 -23.40 18.56 -21.33
N GLU A 692 -23.56 19.82 -20.90
CA GLU A 692 -23.64 20.95 -21.82
C GLU A 692 -22.28 21.62 -21.99
N CYS A 693 -22.05 22.26 -23.14
CA CYS A 693 -20.89 23.11 -23.40
C CYS A 693 -21.17 24.60 -23.17
N GLN A 694 -20.09 25.38 -23.17
CA GLN A 694 -20.08 26.83 -23.23
C GLN A 694 -18.85 27.31 -24.02
N GLY A 695 -18.80 28.62 -24.28
CA GLY A 695 -17.73 29.27 -25.03
C GLY A 695 -18.05 29.44 -26.52
N ALA A 696 -17.20 30.16 -27.24
CA ALA A 696 -17.46 30.55 -28.64
C ALA A 696 -17.50 29.37 -29.62
N GLY A 697 -16.95 28.21 -29.25
CA GLY A 697 -16.99 26.99 -30.06
C GLY A 697 -18.18 26.08 -29.73
N CYS A 698 -19.00 26.43 -28.74
CA CYS A 698 -20.12 25.60 -28.31
C CYS A 698 -21.28 25.69 -29.33
N VAL A 699 -21.74 24.52 -29.80
CA VAL A 699 -22.85 24.41 -30.76
C VAL A 699 -23.97 23.51 -30.23
N VAL A 700 -25.19 23.69 -30.72
CA VAL A 700 -26.29 22.75 -30.46
C VAL A 700 -26.17 21.54 -31.38
N ASN A 701 -25.25 20.63 -31.05
CA ASN A 701 -25.00 19.38 -31.78
C ASN A 701 -24.04 18.48 -30.99
N TRP A 702 -23.72 17.33 -31.57
CA TRP A 702 -22.55 16.54 -31.22
C TRP A 702 -21.26 17.32 -31.43
N GLN A 703 -20.40 17.37 -30.41
CA GLN A 703 -19.13 18.08 -30.49
C GLN A 703 -18.11 17.57 -29.49
N TRP A 704 -16.85 17.95 -29.73
CA TRP A 704 -15.80 17.86 -28.72
C TRP A 704 -15.80 19.10 -27.83
N SER A 705 -15.70 18.87 -26.53
CA SER A 705 -15.42 19.91 -25.55
C SER A 705 -14.23 19.54 -24.67
N ASP A 706 -13.44 20.54 -24.29
CA ASP A 706 -12.47 20.36 -23.21
C ASP A 706 -13.19 20.29 -21.85
N PHE A 707 -12.59 19.59 -20.88
CA PHE A 707 -13.09 19.61 -19.50
C PHE A 707 -13.01 21.01 -18.87
N ALA A 708 -12.04 21.82 -19.30
CA ALA A 708 -11.80 23.16 -18.81
C ALA A 708 -11.41 24.08 -19.97
N SER A 709 -11.70 25.38 -19.87
CA SER A 709 -11.32 26.36 -20.90
C SER A 709 -9.81 26.34 -21.17
N GLY A 710 -9.39 26.41 -22.43
CA GLY A 710 -7.98 26.59 -22.77
C GLY A 710 -7.60 26.08 -24.16
N SER A 711 -7.64 24.76 -24.39
CA SER A 711 -7.17 24.20 -25.67
C SER A 711 -8.21 24.31 -26.79
N LEU A 712 -9.50 24.26 -26.44
CA LEU A 712 -10.64 24.53 -27.32
C LEU A 712 -11.44 25.74 -26.84
N THR A 713 -12.17 26.33 -27.78
CA THR A 713 -13.18 27.36 -27.53
C THR A 713 -14.54 26.80 -27.10
N SER A 714 -14.74 25.48 -27.21
CA SER A 714 -15.85 24.71 -26.60
C SER A 714 -15.33 23.95 -25.40
N TYR A 715 -15.89 24.21 -24.22
CA TYR A 715 -15.55 23.53 -22.98
C TYR A 715 -16.82 23.31 -22.15
N LEU A 716 -16.77 22.35 -21.23
CA LEU A 716 -17.95 21.96 -20.47
C LEU A 716 -18.48 23.10 -19.57
N LEU A 717 -19.79 23.33 -19.66
CA LEU A 717 -20.58 24.20 -18.78
C LEU A 717 -20.95 23.49 -17.49
N ASN A 718 -21.41 22.25 -17.60
CA ASN A 718 -21.81 21.41 -16.49
C ASN A 718 -21.20 20.00 -16.64
N ASN A 719 -21.68 19.03 -15.86
CA ASN A 719 -21.17 17.66 -15.87
C ASN A 719 -22.25 16.63 -16.23
N GLY A 720 -23.32 17.06 -16.88
CA GLY A 720 -24.50 16.23 -17.12
C GLY A 720 -25.41 16.11 -15.90
N GLN A 721 -26.44 15.30 -16.02
CA GLN A 721 -27.49 15.09 -15.02
C GLN A 721 -27.63 13.60 -14.65
N GLY A 722 -28.13 13.33 -13.45
CA GLY A 722 -28.36 11.96 -12.97
C GLY A 722 -27.15 11.31 -12.30
N SER A 723 -27.32 10.06 -11.87
CA SER A 723 -26.34 9.34 -11.04
C SER A 723 -25.11 8.82 -11.80
N SER A 724 -25.19 8.72 -13.12
CA SER A 724 -24.06 8.32 -13.98
C SER A 724 -23.23 9.50 -14.46
N MET A 725 -23.52 10.70 -13.96
CA MET A 725 -22.91 11.96 -14.36
C MET A 725 -22.50 12.75 -13.13
N GLY A 726 -21.50 13.62 -13.28
CA GLY A 726 -20.91 14.34 -12.16
C GLY A 726 -19.44 14.66 -12.41
N TYR A 727 -18.91 15.61 -11.64
CA TYR A 727 -17.54 16.07 -11.81
C TYR A 727 -16.55 14.91 -11.70
N ASP A 728 -16.54 14.22 -10.55
CA ASP A 728 -15.60 13.14 -10.28
C ASP A 728 -15.83 11.91 -11.14
N VAL A 729 -17.01 11.78 -11.73
CA VAL A 729 -17.40 10.68 -12.61
C VAL A 729 -16.76 10.82 -13.98
N ILE A 730 -16.56 12.04 -14.50
CA ILE A 730 -16.13 12.26 -15.90
C ILE A 730 -14.86 13.09 -16.07
N ARG A 731 -14.34 13.76 -15.02
CA ARG A 731 -13.25 14.74 -15.14
C ARG A 731 -11.98 14.38 -14.35
N PRO A 732 -10.81 14.95 -14.73
CA PRO A 732 -9.59 14.98 -13.91
C PRO A 732 -9.77 15.72 -12.57
N SER A 733 -8.88 15.49 -11.59
CA SER A 733 -9.08 16.02 -10.22
C SER A 733 -8.85 17.51 -10.18
N ASN A 734 -7.94 18.00 -11.02
CA ASN A 734 -7.73 19.42 -11.23
C ASN A 734 -8.71 19.96 -12.27
N SER A 735 -9.56 20.89 -11.84
CA SER A 735 -10.61 21.50 -12.66
C SER A 735 -10.10 22.43 -13.76
N ALA A 736 -8.80 22.73 -13.80
CA ALA A 736 -8.18 23.51 -14.86
C ALA A 736 -7.55 22.65 -15.97
N TRP A 737 -7.43 21.32 -15.79
CA TRP A 737 -6.79 20.46 -16.78
C TRP A 737 -7.68 20.20 -17.98
N ASN A 738 -7.06 20.23 -19.17
CA ASN A 738 -7.68 19.94 -20.46
C ASN A 738 -6.66 19.28 -21.39
N ALA A 739 -6.95 19.19 -22.69
CA ALA A 739 -6.06 18.55 -23.66
C ALA A 739 -4.64 19.15 -23.73
N ASN A 740 -4.38 20.35 -23.19
CA ASN A 740 -3.03 20.88 -23.01
C ASN A 740 -2.18 20.04 -22.04
N GLN A 741 -2.79 19.35 -21.08
CA GLN A 741 -2.15 18.36 -20.20
C GLN A 741 -2.29 16.92 -20.72
N ARG A 742 -2.89 16.71 -21.89
CA ARG A 742 -3.19 15.37 -22.47
C ARG A 742 -4.02 14.46 -21.56
N VAL A 743 -4.84 15.05 -20.70
CA VAL A 743 -5.79 14.29 -19.86
C VAL A 743 -6.98 13.77 -20.66
N GLY A 744 -7.29 14.38 -21.81
CA GLY A 744 -8.36 13.97 -22.70
C GLY A 744 -9.40 15.07 -22.98
N ARG A 745 -10.47 14.69 -23.69
CA ARG A 745 -11.65 15.52 -23.99
C ARG A 745 -12.93 14.70 -23.85
N ILE A 746 -14.07 15.37 -23.94
CA ILE A 746 -15.37 14.72 -24.01
C ILE A 746 -16.06 14.99 -25.34
N TYR A 747 -16.63 13.95 -25.95
CA TYR A 747 -17.53 14.05 -27.09
C TYR A 747 -18.96 13.79 -26.63
N HIS A 748 -19.82 14.78 -26.76
CA HIS A 748 -21.17 14.76 -26.19
C HIS A 748 -22.14 15.58 -27.06
N TYR A 749 -23.43 15.38 -26.83
CA TYR A 749 -24.49 16.21 -27.40
C TYR A 749 -24.86 17.34 -26.45
N SER A 750 -24.62 18.59 -26.87
CA SER A 750 -24.97 19.75 -26.05
C SER A 750 -26.24 20.42 -26.56
N ASP A 751 -27.31 20.37 -25.79
CA ASP A 751 -28.52 21.15 -26.02
C ASP A 751 -29.30 21.30 -24.70
N PRO A 752 -29.37 22.51 -24.12
CA PRO A 752 -30.09 22.74 -22.87
C PRO A 752 -31.60 22.46 -22.94
N SER A 753 -32.14 22.25 -24.15
CA SER A 753 -33.54 21.93 -24.41
C SER A 753 -33.75 20.48 -24.85
N ASP A 754 -32.73 19.62 -24.80
CA ASP A 754 -32.87 18.23 -25.24
C ASP A 754 -33.85 17.46 -24.36
N THR A 755 -34.69 16.65 -25.01
CA THR A 755 -35.64 15.75 -24.35
C THR A 755 -35.45 14.30 -24.79
N ASN A 756 -34.44 14.03 -25.63
CA ASN A 756 -34.16 12.73 -26.20
C ASN A 756 -33.70 11.73 -25.11
N THR A 757 -34.40 10.60 -25.02
CA THR A 757 -34.15 9.54 -24.04
C THR A 757 -33.41 8.34 -24.63
N THR A 758 -32.74 8.49 -25.78
CA THR A 758 -31.83 7.46 -26.30
C THR A 758 -30.70 7.26 -25.30
N VAL A 759 -30.41 5.99 -25.01
CA VAL A 759 -29.33 5.58 -24.10
C VAL A 759 -28.03 5.52 -24.89
N TYR A 760 -27.02 6.22 -24.40
CA TYR A 760 -25.64 6.16 -24.87
C TYR A 760 -24.74 5.53 -23.82
N ALA A 761 -23.79 4.75 -24.29
CA ALA A 761 -22.83 4.02 -23.49
C ALA A 761 -21.53 4.81 -23.34
N PHE A 762 -20.82 4.58 -22.24
CA PHE A 762 -19.57 5.24 -21.96
C PHE A 762 -18.41 4.54 -22.66
N LEU A 763 -17.74 5.26 -23.55
CA LEU A 763 -16.46 4.86 -24.14
C LEU A 763 -15.33 5.69 -23.53
N ARG A 764 -14.31 5.01 -23.03
CA ARG A 764 -13.14 5.61 -22.40
C ARG A 764 -11.85 5.34 -23.20
N GLY A 765 -10.80 6.11 -22.90
CA GLY A 765 -9.52 6.02 -23.61
C GLY A 765 -9.60 6.70 -24.99
N ALA A 766 -9.05 6.07 -26.03
CA ALA A 766 -9.16 6.53 -27.41
C ALA A 766 -8.65 5.48 -28.38
N VAL A 767 -9.09 5.55 -29.64
CA VAL A 767 -8.44 4.80 -30.72
C VAL A 767 -7.19 5.52 -31.23
N TRP A 768 -6.29 4.78 -31.87
CA TRP A 768 -4.97 5.17 -32.41
C TRP A 768 -4.85 6.48 -33.18
N SER A 769 -5.93 7.21 -33.50
CA SER A 769 -5.93 8.39 -34.37
C SER A 769 -6.46 9.69 -33.75
N TYR A 770 -6.77 9.72 -32.45
CA TYR A 770 -7.50 10.85 -31.82
C TYR A 770 -6.63 11.99 -31.26
N GLY A 771 -5.31 11.91 -31.41
CA GLY A 771 -4.36 12.98 -31.10
C GLY A 771 -4.58 13.59 -29.72
N SER A 772 -4.69 14.92 -29.65
CA SER A 772 -4.88 15.64 -28.39
C SER A 772 -6.22 15.35 -27.68
N SER A 773 -7.19 14.73 -28.36
CA SER A 773 -8.45 14.32 -27.75
C SER A 773 -8.31 13.01 -26.97
N ALA A 774 -7.23 12.25 -27.16
CA ALA A 774 -6.93 11.04 -26.39
C ALA A 774 -6.38 11.37 -24.99
N GLY A 775 -6.62 10.47 -24.05
CA GLY A 775 -6.23 10.63 -22.65
C GLY A 775 -7.00 9.68 -21.73
N VAL A 776 -6.48 9.50 -20.52
CA VAL A 776 -7.05 8.58 -19.52
C VAL A 776 -8.48 8.99 -19.11
N PHE A 777 -8.80 10.28 -19.17
CA PHE A 777 -10.13 10.80 -18.81
C PHE A 777 -11.06 10.96 -20.00
N THR A 778 -10.59 10.75 -21.23
CA THR A 778 -11.40 10.94 -22.43
C THR A 778 -12.69 10.15 -22.34
N LEU A 779 -13.80 10.77 -22.76
CA LEU A 779 -15.14 10.19 -22.70
C LEU A 779 -15.88 10.45 -24.01
N TYR A 780 -16.44 9.42 -24.63
CA TYR A 780 -17.16 9.52 -25.90
C TYR A 780 -18.58 8.97 -25.74
N LEU A 781 -19.59 9.86 -25.82
CA LEU A 781 -20.99 9.58 -25.45
C LEU A 781 -21.94 9.47 -26.65
N ASN A 782 -21.48 8.92 -27.78
CA ASN A 782 -22.30 8.83 -28.99
C ASN A 782 -22.61 7.38 -29.44
N GLY A 783 -22.00 6.38 -28.81
CA GLY A 783 -22.28 4.97 -29.12
C GLY A 783 -23.47 4.45 -28.31
N THR A 784 -24.47 3.85 -28.94
CA THR A 784 -25.52 3.10 -28.22
C THR A 784 -24.95 1.78 -27.70
N PRO A 785 -25.48 1.21 -26.59
CA PRO A 785 -25.01 -0.07 -26.04
C PRO A 785 -24.90 -1.21 -27.06
N SER A 786 -25.82 -1.25 -28.03
CA SER A 786 -25.88 -2.26 -29.09
C SER A 786 -24.94 -2.03 -30.28
N ASN A 787 -24.12 -0.97 -30.27
CA ASN A 787 -23.24 -0.66 -31.38
C ASN A 787 -22.01 -1.58 -31.41
N SER A 788 -21.97 -2.49 -32.39
CA SER A 788 -20.85 -3.41 -32.65
C SER A 788 -20.12 -3.11 -33.97
N GLY A 789 -20.42 -2.00 -34.65
CA GLY A 789 -19.94 -1.74 -36.02
C GLY A 789 -18.52 -1.16 -36.13
N ASN A 790 -17.88 -0.80 -35.01
CA ASN A 790 -16.64 -0.01 -35.01
C ASN A 790 -15.39 -0.88 -34.77
N SER A 791 -14.38 -0.76 -35.65
CA SER A 791 -13.10 -1.48 -35.54
C SER A 791 -12.17 -0.95 -34.44
N GLY A 792 -12.47 0.19 -33.84
CA GLY A 792 -11.65 0.80 -32.79
C GLY A 792 -12.26 0.73 -31.40
N ILE A 793 -13.27 -0.11 -31.15
CA ILE A 793 -13.94 -0.24 -29.85
C ILE A 793 -13.80 -1.66 -29.33
N GLY A 794 -13.12 -1.80 -28.20
CA GLY A 794 -12.97 -3.02 -27.39
C GLY A 794 -13.51 -2.84 -25.96
N PHE A 795 -12.97 -3.61 -25.03
CA PHE A 795 -13.36 -3.58 -23.62
C PHE A 795 -12.31 -4.22 -22.70
N ARG A 796 -12.52 -4.04 -21.39
CA ARG A 796 -11.82 -4.76 -20.31
C ARG A 796 -12.81 -5.33 -19.32
N CYS A 797 -12.47 -6.49 -18.79
CA CYS A 797 -13.16 -7.03 -17.62
C CYS A 797 -12.45 -6.63 -16.33
N ALA A 798 -13.24 -6.50 -15.27
CA ALA A 798 -12.79 -6.38 -13.89
C ALA A 798 -13.45 -7.49 -13.05
N VAL A 799 -12.87 -7.75 -11.88
CA VAL A 799 -13.41 -8.72 -10.92
C VAL A 799 -13.00 -8.33 -9.51
N ALA A 800 -13.86 -8.59 -8.54
CA ALA A 800 -13.49 -8.48 -7.15
C ALA A 800 -12.35 -9.50 -6.81
N PRO A 801 -11.46 -9.15 -5.86
CA PRO A 801 -10.35 -9.99 -5.38
C PRO A 801 -10.69 -11.43 -5.03
#